data_AF-A0A367ZED5-F1
#
_entry.id   AF-A0A367ZED5-F1
#
_cell.length_a   1.000
_cell.length_b   1.000
_cell.length_c   1.000
_cell.angle_alpha   90.00
_cell.angle_beta   90.00
_cell.angle_gamma   90.00
#
_symmetry.space_group_name_H-M   'P 1'
#
loop_
_entity.id
_entity.type
_entity.pdbx_description
1 polymer ?
#
loop_
_entity_poly.entity_id
_entity_poly.type
_entity_poly.pdbx_seq_one_letter_code
_entity_poly.pdbx_strand_id
1 'polypeptide(L)'
;MREMTNSIRFSAPAWLYRLVLSILFAVGALIALVFTVRSTALAQGALLGAESQEPLMQPQDSGVDFSITKTHDSRFFVGEVGTYTIFVKNVGNPISPPYTVTVTDTLPSVFQYVGMKGSGWNCSNPSNSDTVICTFALTQTVNQNDLLPQLKIAVKLEQKPSNSQKVINRVTISDTVVSNNIFTDTTAITTNLSITKTVIPITTTPNNVITFTLTVKNLGPNDATGVKVTDTLPSALTLNGSKPTGQYVNGVWSIGNLAKDETRQLVITATIKTDACGGEWENTARGLMSDLVDPDLSNNTSTVKFNIQNTCVIGKVKRPSGVPIGGASVRLTDSSSHQYTISADASGNFTFTNSTSQPIAAGNATLFASKTGYRSNSVSFVIPANNRVSQDIILQPIAELSLLKSDNNTHIVPSETITYTVPIINDGTISATNIIISDVLDSQLTFLTYTLRDAAGKLSPSWVSNNRIYTWTLGNTFALTPTGRLTLSIRVRVNDPLSSGTNQIDNVIRVRYNEDATTRANKQATDISFTPNLAIQQSSVSPTEAKINERFTFSFRIYNYHPQVSATNVVFTNTFPSYLSFYSSSPSGSYSSSSRVFSVDLGTISPNSFKDVTIIMTVNNVASSTQTLNNTGTLRFEHGGKKQWRSSNTVQYRILGSSTLPGTGFGPPAQAIKNLSLFPSPLGRGVRGEGYSLLFSHSPLGRGVRGEGTIARADHIPLLFHQTPLAQSLLDLPTAFWVALGIAVLLLGAGFLGIAFSLGNRASDWAAWARQMGIAVSLASLFFFGAAWWLKNSFTLPQTAGTDEIPTLTNTIPPQPPQVAFPPPEWWDAQPDRLPDYPVPTPTLTSDQKASEVDDTPPTRLLIPKLGLDAIVKYVPFDGFTWLISGLQNEIAWMGSTSWPGLGSNTALAGHVTLRNGADGPFRYLDTLRKGDEIRLYTEKGVYLYRVQESLVVKDDDFSVVQPTQEAMLTLITCTGWNNDLGHYLERLVVHATLEKSQTIGGVMPWGVPFLGYGGLGGY
;
A
#
# COMPACT_ATOMS: atom_id res chain seq x y z
N MET A 1 -62.52 28.01 -46.65
CA MET A 1 -63.09 26.89 -47.42
C MET A 1 -62.22 26.68 -48.64
N ARG A 2 -61.97 25.41 -49.04
CA ARG A 2 -61.27 24.99 -50.27
C ARG A 2 -59.81 25.48 -50.37
N GLU A 3 -58.80 24.77 -50.87
CA GLU A 3 -58.56 23.46 -51.52
C GLU A 3 -57.62 23.73 -52.73
N MET A 4 -56.89 22.69 -53.12
CA MET A 4 -56.33 22.46 -54.47
C MET A 4 -55.07 23.23 -54.95
N THR A 5 -54.01 22.43 -55.02
CA THR A 5 -53.13 22.20 -56.21
C THR A 5 -51.98 23.15 -56.54
N ASN A 6 -50.78 22.62 -56.22
CA ASN A 6 -49.69 22.31 -57.15
C ASN A 6 -48.69 23.39 -57.62
N SER A 7 -47.44 23.16 -57.20
CA SER A 7 -46.21 23.26 -58.00
C SER A 7 -45.92 24.60 -58.71
N ILE A 8 -45.43 25.58 -57.94
CA ILE A 8 -44.64 26.71 -58.47
C ILE A 8 -43.29 26.75 -57.72
N ARG A 9 -42.27 27.31 -58.39
CA ARG A 9 -40.87 27.40 -57.94
C ARG A 9 -40.66 28.51 -56.88
N PHE A 10 -39.38 28.69 -56.50
CA PHE A 10 -38.82 29.76 -55.64
C PHE A 10 -39.02 29.56 -54.12
N SER A 11 -38.09 29.96 -53.25
CA SER A 11 -36.73 30.48 -53.48
C SER A 11 -35.81 30.16 -52.29
N ALA A 12 -34.52 29.91 -52.57
CA ALA A 12 -33.49 30.03 -51.55
C ALA A 12 -33.31 31.53 -51.20
N PRO A 13 -33.17 31.91 -49.91
CA PRO A 13 -33.23 33.30 -49.50
C PRO A 13 -32.01 34.11 -49.94
N ALA A 14 -32.23 35.36 -50.33
CA ALA A 14 -31.27 36.21 -51.04
C ALA A 14 -29.98 36.59 -50.24
N TRP A 15 -29.89 36.23 -48.96
CA TRP A 15 -28.65 36.41 -48.18
C TRP A 15 -27.59 35.34 -48.51
N LEU A 16 -27.99 34.10 -48.85
CA LEU A 16 -27.05 33.05 -49.27
C LEU A 16 -26.31 33.45 -50.56
N TYR A 17 -27.05 33.98 -51.54
CA TYR A 17 -26.47 34.41 -52.82
C TYR A 17 -25.52 35.61 -52.66
N ARG A 18 -25.76 36.51 -51.70
CA ARG A 18 -24.85 37.62 -51.39
C ARG A 18 -23.60 37.15 -50.66
N LEU A 19 -23.71 36.21 -49.71
CA LEU A 19 -22.55 35.64 -49.03
C LEU A 19 -21.61 34.93 -50.02
N VAL A 20 -22.17 34.13 -50.94
CA VAL A 20 -21.41 33.42 -51.97
C VAL A 20 -20.76 34.40 -52.98
N LEU A 21 -21.45 35.46 -53.41
CA LEU A 21 -20.83 36.46 -54.30
C LEU A 21 -19.69 37.24 -53.62
N SER A 22 -19.85 37.63 -52.35
CA SER A 22 -18.79 38.34 -51.60
C SER A 22 -17.53 37.49 -51.43
N ILE A 23 -17.69 36.18 -51.15
CA ILE A 23 -16.56 35.25 -51.01
C ILE A 23 -15.87 35.03 -52.38
N LEU A 24 -16.63 34.89 -53.47
CA LEU A 24 -16.06 34.77 -54.82
C LEU A 24 -15.30 36.04 -55.27
N PHE A 25 -15.80 37.24 -54.94
CA PHE A 25 -15.08 38.48 -55.22
C PHE A 25 -13.82 38.67 -54.38
N ALA A 26 -13.82 38.24 -53.10
CA ALA A 26 -12.64 38.31 -52.24
C ALA A 26 -11.52 37.36 -52.71
N VAL A 27 -11.86 36.11 -53.06
CA VAL A 27 -10.88 35.12 -53.54
C VAL A 27 -10.36 35.47 -54.94
N GLY A 28 -11.20 36.06 -55.81
CA GLY A 28 -10.77 36.58 -57.11
C GLY A 28 -9.77 37.74 -57.02
N ALA A 29 -9.82 38.55 -55.96
CA ALA A 29 -8.96 39.72 -55.80
C ALA A 29 -7.52 39.40 -55.38
N LEU A 30 -7.27 38.28 -54.68
CA LEU A 30 -5.94 37.94 -54.17
C LEU A 30 -5.08 37.14 -55.19
N ILE A 31 -5.72 36.43 -56.11
CA ILE A 31 -5.04 35.66 -57.17
C ILE A 31 -4.56 36.58 -58.32
N ALA A 32 -5.09 37.80 -58.40
CA ALA A 32 -4.78 38.77 -59.45
C ALA A 32 -3.50 39.62 -59.22
N LEU A 33 -2.70 39.35 -58.19
CA LEU A 33 -1.55 40.20 -57.80
C LEU A 33 -0.16 39.54 -57.96
N VAL A 34 -0.04 38.34 -58.56
CA VAL A 34 1.23 37.58 -58.61
C VAL A 34 1.72 37.24 -60.03
N PHE A 35 0.89 37.36 -61.09
CA PHE A 35 1.25 36.91 -62.45
C PHE A 35 1.12 37.93 -63.59
N THR A 36 1.65 39.13 -63.35
CA THR A 36 2.19 40.07 -64.37
C THR A 36 3.27 40.91 -63.66
N VAL A 37 4.50 41.15 -64.13
CA VAL A 37 5.02 41.20 -65.52
C VAL A 37 6.44 40.59 -65.65
N ARG A 38 6.66 39.85 -66.74
CA ARG A 38 7.92 39.84 -67.55
C ARG A 38 7.49 40.28 -68.97
N SER A 39 8.24 40.95 -69.85
CA SER A 39 9.62 41.48 -69.93
C SER A 39 9.57 42.83 -70.71
N THR A 40 10.61 43.58 -71.13
CA THR A 40 12.09 43.49 -71.10
C THR A 40 12.66 44.92 -71.31
N ALA A 41 13.89 45.21 -70.88
CA ALA A 41 14.71 46.29 -71.47
C ALA A 41 16.21 46.00 -71.31
N LEU A 42 16.97 46.02 -72.42
CA LEU A 42 18.43 45.89 -72.46
C LEU A 42 19.04 47.03 -73.28
N ALA A 43 20.19 47.53 -72.83
CA ALA A 43 21.27 48.21 -73.57
C ALA A 43 20.98 49.16 -74.76
N GLN A 44 21.42 50.43 -74.58
CA GLN A 44 22.20 51.27 -75.51
C GLN A 44 21.61 51.68 -76.89
N GLY A 45 21.56 53.00 -77.18
CA GLY A 45 20.99 53.51 -78.45
C GLY A 45 21.15 54.99 -78.84
N ALA A 46 22.24 55.68 -78.45
CA ALA A 46 22.80 56.92 -79.05
C ALA A 46 21.95 58.23 -79.25
N LEU A 47 22.47 59.33 -78.68
CA LEU A 47 22.64 60.70 -79.23
C LEU A 47 21.44 61.52 -79.76
N LEU A 48 21.16 62.67 -79.11
CA LEU A 48 21.61 64.03 -79.52
C LEU A 48 21.24 65.08 -78.43
N GLY A 49 21.94 66.23 -78.36
CA GLY A 49 21.84 67.23 -77.27
C GLY A 49 20.69 68.26 -77.40
N ALA A 50 20.64 69.38 -76.66
CA ALA A 50 21.50 69.99 -75.61
C ALA A 50 20.62 71.05 -74.82
N GLU A 51 21.05 71.97 -73.94
CA GLU A 51 22.37 72.42 -73.43
C GLU A 51 22.23 73.22 -72.10
N SER A 52 23.24 73.19 -71.21
CA SER A 52 23.43 74.10 -70.02
C SER A 52 22.38 73.99 -68.87
N GLN A 53 22.62 74.37 -67.60
CA GLN A 53 23.72 75.07 -66.90
C GLN A 53 24.15 74.41 -65.55
N GLU A 54 25.25 74.95 -65.02
CA GLU A 54 25.96 74.83 -63.71
C GLU A 54 25.15 74.67 -62.38
N PRO A 55 25.81 74.35 -61.23
CA PRO A 55 25.24 73.46 -60.20
C PRO A 55 24.95 74.08 -58.82
N LEU A 56 24.42 73.26 -57.90
CA LEU A 56 24.51 73.44 -56.45
C LEU A 56 24.86 72.12 -55.74
N MET A 57 25.81 72.17 -54.82
CA MET A 57 26.17 71.06 -53.91
C MET A 57 25.21 71.00 -52.70
N GLN A 58 24.98 69.79 -52.17
CA GLN A 58 24.39 69.58 -50.83
C GLN A 58 25.26 68.63 -49.98
N PRO A 59 25.23 68.76 -48.64
CA PRO A 59 26.11 67.98 -47.76
C PRO A 59 25.64 66.52 -47.59
N GLN A 60 26.55 65.58 -47.86
CA GLN A 60 26.30 64.13 -47.88
C GLN A 60 26.43 63.49 -46.47
N ASP A 61 25.67 63.99 -45.49
CA ASP A 61 25.75 63.50 -44.09
C ASP A 61 24.38 63.24 -43.43
N SER A 62 23.28 63.77 -43.98
CA SER A 62 21.92 63.49 -43.48
C SER A 62 21.36 62.17 -44.07
N GLY A 63 21.84 61.02 -43.58
CA GLY A 63 21.33 59.71 -43.98
C GLY A 63 22.29 58.52 -43.87
N VAL A 64 23.26 58.58 -42.95
CA VAL A 64 24.20 57.48 -42.68
C VAL A 64 23.67 56.61 -41.53
N ASP A 65 23.62 55.29 -41.77
CA ASP A 65 22.95 54.29 -40.92
C ASP A 65 23.67 52.93 -41.05
N PHE A 66 24.35 52.49 -39.99
CA PHE A 66 25.11 51.25 -39.90
C PHE A 66 24.59 50.33 -38.79
N SER A 67 24.05 49.17 -39.15
CA SER A 67 23.80 48.13 -38.16
C SER A 67 25.11 47.49 -37.69
N ILE A 68 25.37 47.47 -36.39
CA ILE A 68 26.50 46.76 -35.76
C ILE A 68 26.06 45.47 -35.08
N THR A 69 26.86 44.40 -35.20
CA THR A 69 26.70 43.18 -34.40
C THR A 69 28.03 42.69 -33.85
N LYS A 70 27.97 41.87 -32.79
CA LYS A 70 29.15 41.31 -32.11
C LYS A 70 28.92 39.84 -31.79
N THR A 71 29.97 39.03 -31.93
CA THR A 71 29.99 37.61 -31.56
C THR A 71 31.32 37.25 -30.89
N HIS A 72 31.43 36.05 -30.32
CA HIS A 72 32.68 35.48 -29.81
C HIS A 72 32.86 34.02 -30.22
N ASP A 73 34.09 33.50 -30.09
CA ASP A 73 34.27 32.05 -29.91
C ASP A 73 33.79 31.66 -28.51
N SER A 74 32.98 30.63 -28.47
CA SER A 74 32.36 29.92 -27.33
C SER A 74 33.21 29.66 -26.07
N ARG A 75 34.53 29.86 -26.08
CA ARG A 75 35.42 29.46 -24.98
C ARG A 75 36.34 30.58 -24.53
N PHE A 76 36.04 31.13 -23.35
CA PHE A 76 36.97 31.93 -22.54
C PHE A 76 37.40 31.11 -21.32
N PHE A 77 38.71 31.01 -21.11
CA PHE A 77 39.29 30.39 -19.93
C PHE A 77 39.95 31.47 -19.06
N VAL A 78 39.88 31.35 -17.75
CA VAL A 78 40.57 32.30 -16.85
C VAL A 78 42.08 32.21 -17.05
N GLY A 79 42.72 33.34 -17.37
CA GLY A 79 44.13 33.45 -17.73
C GLY A 79 44.40 33.57 -19.24
N GLU A 80 43.49 33.08 -20.08
CA GLU A 80 43.67 32.97 -21.54
C GLU A 80 43.11 34.16 -22.33
N VAL A 81 43.50 34.25 -23.61
CA VAL A 81 43.06 35.28 -24.56
C VAL A 81 41.93 34.75 -25.45
N GLY A 82 40.71 35.25 -25.21
CA GLY A 82 39.58 35.07 -26.11
C GLY A 82 39.51 36.17 -27.18
N THR A 83 38.56 36.05 -28.12
CA THR A 83 38.40 37.02 -29.22
C THR A 83 36.93 37.28 -29.53
N TYR A 84 36.56 38.56 -29.53
CA TYR A 84 35.29 39.05 -30.06
C TYR A 84 35.44 39.41 -31.53
N THR A 85 34.45 39.09 -32.36
CA THR A 85 34.34 39.56 -33.75
C THR A 85 33.18 40.54 -33.85
N ILE A 86 33.44 41.69 -34.48
CA ILE A 86 32.49 42.78 -34.73
C ILE A 86 32.24 42.86 -36.24
N PHE A 87 30.96 42.99 -36.60
CA PHE A 87 30.51 43.19 -37.97
C PHE A 87 29.80 44.54 -38.06
N VAL A 88 30.11 45.30 -39.11
CA VAL A 88 29.46 46.58 -39.41
C VAL A 88 28.91 46.50 -40.84
N LYS A 89 27.63 46.78 -41.00
CA LYS A 89 26.91 46.70 -42.28
C LYS A 89 26.22 48.03 -42.54
N ASN A 90 26.43 48.64 -43.71
CA ASN A 90 25.62 49.79 -44.12
C ASN A 90 24.20 49.31 -44.41
N VAL A 91 23.20 49.93 -43.79
CA VAL A 91 21.77 49.67 -44.09
C VAL A 91 21.03 50.92 -44.57
N GLY A 92 21.65 52.10 -44.47
CA GLY A 92 21.22 53.34 -45.11
C GLY A 92 21.57 53.43 -46.60
N ASN A 93 21.62 54.67 -47.10
CA ASN A 93 21.97 54.96 -48.49
C ASN A 93 23.46 54.65 -48.80
N PRO A 94 23.86 54.52 -50.08
CA PRO A 94 25.27 54.38 -50.45
C PRO A 94 26.13 55.55 -49.96
N ILE A 95 27.20 55.25 -49.20
CA ILE A 95 28.07 56.24 -48.57
C ILE A 95 29.34 56.37 -49.41
N SER A 96 29.51 57.50 -50.08
CA SER A 96 30.73 57.78 -50.86
C SER A 96 31.80 58.46 -49.99
N PRO A 97 33.09 58.20 -50.23
CA PRO A 97 34.19 58.78 -49.45
C PRO A 97 34.38 60.29 -49.74
N PRO A 98 34.97 61.06 -48.80
CA PRO A 98 35.54 60.62 -47.54
C PRO A 98 34.51 60.53 -46.40
N TYR A 99 34.50 59.40 -45.70
CA TYR A 99 33.76 59.19 -44.45
C TYR A 99 34.59 58.29 -43.51
N THR A 100 34.50 58.49 -42.19
CA THR A 100 35.23 57.69 -41.21
C THR A 100 34.28 57.07 -40.21
N VAL A 101 34.09 55.76 -40.32
CA VAL A 101 33.27 54.97 -39.41
C VAL A 101 33.98 54.82 -38.07
N THR A 102 33.30 55.09 -36.97
CA THR A 102 33.87 54.99 -35.60
C THR A 102 33.08 54.00 -34.76
N VAL A 103 33.77 52.97 -34.28
CA VAL A 103 33.27 51.88 -33.43
C VAL A 103 33.93 51.96 -32.06
N THR A 104 33.17 51.78 -30.99
CA THR A 104 33.66 51.80 -29.61
C THR A 104 33.26 50.51 -28.90
N ASP A 105 34.22 49.78 -28.34
CA ASP A 105 34.01 48.52 -27.61
C ASP A 105 34.32 48.73 -26.12
N THR A 106 33.32 48.61 -25.25
CA THR A 106 33.44 48.80 -23.80
C THR A 106 33.52 47.44 -23.10
N LEU A 107 34.73 47.07 -22.72
CA LEU A 107 35.12 45.81 -22.10
C LEU A 107 34.77 45.79 -20.61
N PRO A 108 34.05 44.77 -20.11
CA PRO A 108 33.88 44.55 -18.67
C PRO A 108 35.20 44.40 -17.90
N SER A 109 35.22 44.82 -16.63
CA SER A 109 36.39 44.86 -15.72
C SER A 109 37.01 43.50 -15.33
N VAL A 110 36.60 42.41 -15.98
CA VAL A 110 37.25 41.10 -15.93
C VAL A 110 38.16 40.84 -17.15
N PHE A 111 38.04 41.68 -18.19
CA PHE A 111 38.81 41.60 -19.42
C PHE A 111 39.87 42.69 -19.51
N GLN A 112 41.06 42.30 -19.98
CA GLN A 112 42.14 43.18 -20.38
C GLN A 112 42.24 43.18 -21.91
N TYR A 113 42.34 44.36 -22.54
CA TYR A 113 42.58 44.46 -23.99
C TYR A 113 43.99 43.93 -24.35
N VAL A 114 44.06 43.04 -25.35
CA VAL A 114 45.32 42.42 -25.81
C VAL A 114 45.72 42.92 -27.20
N GLY A 115 44.76 43.21 -28.06
CA GLY A 115 45.04 43.72 -29.42
C GLY A 115 43.87 43.59 -30.38
N MET A 116 44.10 43.96 -31.64
CA MET A 116 43.10 43.92 -32.72
C MET A 116 43.61 43.17 -33.96
N LYS A 117 42.68 42.66 -34.78
CA LYS A 117 42.92 42.19 -36.15
C LYS A 117 41.75 42.58 -37.04
N GLY A 118 42.01 43.34 -38.11
CA GLY A 118 41.00 43.74 -39.09
C GLY A 118 41.65 44.57 -40.21
N SER A 119 41.34 44.26 -41.47
CA SER A 119 41.94 44.98 -42.60
C SER A 119 41.32 46.37 -42.72
N GLY A 120 42.15 47.42 -42.83
CA GLY A 120 41.71 48.82 -42.93
C GLY A 120 41.24 49.47 -41.62
N TRP A 121 41.13 48.70 -40.53
CA TRP A 121 40.78 49.21 -39.20
C TRP A 121 42.02 49.72 -38.46
N ASN A 122 41.87 50.83 -37.73
CA ASN A 122 42.87 51.36 -36.80
C ASN A 122 42.24 51.51 -35.40
N CYS A 123 42.73 50.75 -34.42
CA CYS A 123 42.20 50.72 -33.06
C CYS A 123 43.18 51.28 -32.03
N SER A 124 42.64 52.01 -31.06
CA SER A 124 43.35 52.53 -29.89
C SER A 124 42.59 52.15 -28.62
N ASN A 125 43.32 51.82 -27.56
CA ASN A 125 42.77 51.71 -26.20
C ASN A 125 43.42 52.83 -25.37
N PRO A 126 42.77 54.01 -25.27
CA PRO A 126 43.36 55.15 -24.58
C PRO A 126 43.61 54.84 -23.11
N SER A 127 44.80 55.14 -22.62
CA SER A 127 45.20 55.08 -21.20
C SER A 127 45.03 53.72 -20.51
N ASN A 128 45.06 52.60 -21.24
CA ASN A 128 44.75 51.26 -20.71
C ASN A 128 43.35 51.16 -20.06
N SER A 129 42.37 51.87 -20.63
CA SER A 129 40.98 51.92 -20.13
C SER A 129 40.15 50.70 -20.51
N ASP A 130 38.93 50.64 -19.99
CA ASP A 130 37.89 49.68 -20.37
C ASP A 130 37.42 49.82 -21.83
N THR A 131 37.82 50.87 -22.54
CA THR A 131 37.22 51.27 -23.82
C THR A 131 38.22 51.19 -24.97
N VAL A 132 37.88 50.46 -26.03
CA VAL A 132 38.66 50.36 -27.27
C VAL A 132 37.94 51.12 -28.39
N ILE A 133 38.59 52.13 -28.97
CA ILE A 133 38.03 52.96 -30.05
C ILE A 133 38.72 52.58 -31.37
N CYS A 134 37.93 52.12 -32.32
CA CYS A 134 38.36 51.66 -33.64
C CYS A 134 37.75 52.51 -34.75
N THR A 135 38.57 52.91 -35.72
CA THR A 135 38.15 53.73 -36.87
C THR A 135 38.44 53.02 -38.19
N PHE A 136 37.59 53.26 -39.18
CA PHE A 136 37.75 52.77 -40.55
C PHE A 136 37.40 53.90 -41.53
N ALA A 137 38.39 54.36 -42.30
CA ALA A 137 38.18 55.40 -43.32
C ALA A 137 37.74 54.75 -44.63
N LEU A 138 36.62 55.20 -45.20
CA LEU A 138 36.14 54.73 -46.50
C LEU A 138 37.09 55.20 -47.60
N THR A 139 37.61 54.25 -48.39
CA THR A 139 38.43 54.49 -49.60
C THR A 139 37.65 54.28 -50.90
N GLN A 140 36.44 53.71 -50.80
CA GLN A 140 35.51 53.44 -51.89
C GLN A 140 34.08 53.62 -51.38
N THR A 141 33.10 53.79 -52.28
CA THR A 141 31.69 53.86 -51.90
C THR A 141 31.22 52.53 -51.30
N VAL A 142 30.53 52.59 -50.16
CA VAL A 142 29.91 51.44 -49.48
C VAL A 142 28.41 51.49 -49.73
N ASN A 143 27.89 50.54 -50.49
CA ASN A 143 26.48 50.53 -50.90
C ASN A 143 25.56 50.07 -49.76
N GLN A 144 24.25 50.23 -49.95
CA GLN A 144 23.28 49.65 -49.03
C GLN A 144 23.43 48.11 -48.99
N ASN A 145 23.46 47.55 -47.80
CA ASN A 145 23.75 46.16 -47.45
C ASN A 145 25.22 45.71 -47.50
N ASP A 146 26.17 46.53 -47.92
CA ASP A 146 27.60 46.15 -47.91
C ASP A 146 28.12 46.01 -46.47
N LEU A 147 28.95 44.97 -46.25
CA LEU A 147 29.68 44.72 -45.01
C LEU A 147 31.08 45.34 -45.07
N LEU A 148 31.49 46.00 -43.99
CA LEU A 148 32.89 46.36 -43.78
C LEU A 148 33.74 45.12 -43.45
N PRO A 149 35.06 45.14 -43.66
CA PRO A 149 35.95 44.06 -43.22
C PRO A 149 35.78 43.74 -41.73
N GLN A 150 35.82 42.45 -41.37
CA GLN A 150 35.65 42.01 -39.97
C GLN A 150 36.68 42.68 -39.05
N LEU A 151 36.21 43.22 -37.92
CA LEU A 151 37.04 43.72 -36.84
C LEU A 151 37.07 42.70 -35.71
N LYS A 152 38.24 42.22 -35.31
CA LYS A 152 38.42 41.29 -34.20
C LYS A 152 39.18 41.95 -33.06
N ILE A 153 38.62 41.87 -31.85
CA ILE A 153 39.18 42.42 -30.61
C ILE A 153 39.57 41.25 -29.71
N ALA A 154 40.87 41.11 -29.44
CA ALA A 154 41.42 40.09 -28.56
C ALA A 154 41.47 40.62 -27.13
N VAL A 155 40.97 39.84 -26.17
CA VAL A 155 40.95 40.21 -24.74
C VAL A 155 41.30 39.03 -23.86
N LYS A 156 42.01 39.29 -22.77
CA LYS A 156 42.41 38.29 -21.77
C LYS A 156 41.44 38.31 -20.60
N LEU A 157 40.93 37.15 -20.17
CA LEU A 157 40.11 37.02 -18.96
C LEU A 157 41.03 36.94 -17.74
N GLU A 158 41.24 38.05 -17.03
CA GLU A 158 42.24 38.10 -15.95
C GLU A 158 41.77 37.46 -14.64
N GLN A 159 40.46 37.45 -14.38
CA GLN A 159 39.90 37.01 -13.11
C GLN A 159 38.48 36.46 -13.25
N LYS A 160 38.10 35.54 -12.34
CA LYS A 160 36.73 35.05 -12.18
C LYS A 160 35.79 36.25 -11.91
N PRO A 161 34.65 36.39 -12.61
CA PRO A 161 33.69 37.45 -12.31
C PRO A 161 33.09 37.27 -10.90
N SER A 162 33.15 38.32 -10.08
CA SER A 162 32.84 38.21 -8.64
C SER A 162 31.37 37.90 -8.34
N ASN A 163 30.44 38.30 -9.21
CA ASN A 163 28.99 38.26 -8.98
C ASN A 163 28.13 37.81 -10.19
N SER A 164 28.73 37.41 -11.32
CA SER A 164 27.96 37.04 -12.52
C SER A 164 28.53 35.84 -13.28
N GLN A 165 27.68 34.85 -13.53
CA GLN A 165 28.00 33.63 -14.31
C GLN A 165 28.16 33.91 -15.82
N LYS A 166 27.99 35.18 -16.22
CA LYS A 166 28.03 35.71 -17.58
C LYS A 166 28.76 37.05 -17.58
N VAL A 167 29.43 37.36 -18.68
CA VAL A 167 30.17 38.59 -18.93
C VAL A 167 29.60 39.23 -20.20
N ILE A 168 29.12 40.46 -20.11
CA ILE A 168 28.41 41.14 -21.20
C ILE A 168 29.32 42.20 -21.82
N ASN A 169 29.88 41.93 -23.00
CA ASN A 169 30.74 42.89 -23.71
C ASN A 169 29.89 43.74 -24.69
N ARG A 170 30.03 45.07 -24.64
CA ARG A 170 29.17 46.01 -25.36
C ARG A 170 29.96 46.77 -26.42
N VAL A 171 29.50 46.70 -27.67
CA VAL A 171 29.99 47.54 -28.76
C VAL A 171 28.96 48.59 -29.15
N THR A 172 29.42 49.75 -29.61
CA THR A 172 28.61 50.80 -30.23
C THR A 172 29.27 51.33 -31.51
N ILE A 173 28.48 51.96 -32.36
CA ILE A 173 28.91 52.67 -33.57
C ILE A 173 28.32 54.09 -33.55
N SER A 174 28.96 55.04 -34.23
CA SER A 174 28.52 56.45 -34.29
C SER A 174 28.13 56.85 -35.71
N ASP A 175 26.83 57.11 -35.92
CA ASP A 175 26.26 57.70 -37.13
C ASP A 175 24.94 58.48 -36.79
N THR A 176 24.10 58.72 -37.79
CA THR A 176 22.87 59.54 -37.66
C THR A 176 21.60 58.78 -37.26
N VAL A 177 21.58 57.44 -37.27
CA VAL A 177 20.36 56.63 -37.08
C VAL A 177 20.53 55.65 -35.91
N VAL A 178 20.43 56.17 -34.69
CA VAL A 178 20.82 55.48 -33.44
C VAL A 178 20.10 54.18 -33.05
N SER A 179 19.19 53.65 -33.88
CA SER A 179 18.29 52.53 -33.54
C SER A 179 18.98 51.15 -33.47
N ASN A 180 20.07 50.99 -34.21
CA ASN A 180 20.85 49.78 -34.43
C ASN A 180 22.34 49.95 -34.00
N ASN A 181 22.67 51.09 -33.38
CA ASN A 181 24.03 51.53 -33.08
C ASN A 181 24.65 50.93 -31.80
N ILE A 182 24.01 49.94 -31.20
CA ILE A 182 24.45 49.29 -29.95
C ILE A 182 24.22 47.78 -30.08
N PHE A 183 25.24 46.98 -29.76
CA PHE A 183 25.09 45.54 -29.62
C PHE A 183 25.82 45.02 -28.38
N THR A 184 25.24 44.02 -27.71
CA THR A 184 25.84 43.36 -26.53
C THR A 184 25.99 41.87 -26.78
N ASP A 185 27.22 41.38 -26.75
CA ASP A 185 27.53 39.96 -26.70
C ASP A 185 27.55 39.50 -25.23
N THR A 186 27.11 38.27 -24.95
CA THR A 186 27.12 37.69 -23.59
C THR A 186 27.87 36.35 -23.57
N THR A 187 29.06 36.37 -22.97
CA THR A 187 29.93 35.20 -22.78
C THR A 187 29.61 34.50 -21.46
N ALA A 188 29.47 33.17 -21.46
CA ALA A 188 29.31 32.36 -20.26
C ALA A 188 30.66 31.82 -19.77
N ILE A 189 30.87 31.77 -18.45
CA ILE A 189 32.07 31.18 -17.82
C ILE A 189 31.65 29.94 -17.03
N THR A 190 31.90 28.76 -17.61
CA THR A 190 31.41 27.46 -17.11
C THR A 190 32.53 26.54 -16.61
N THR A 191 32.11 25.53 -15.85
CA THR A 191 32.87 24.31 -15.53
C THR A 191 31.99 23.11 -15.89
N ASN A 192 32.51 21.89 -15.76
CA ASN A 192 31.77 20.65 -15.89
C ASN A 192 32.33 19.72 -14.81
N LEU A 193 31.49 19.36 -13.85
CA LEU A 193 31.80 18.44 -12.77
C LEU A 193 31.17 17.10 -13.07
N SER A 194 31.67 16.04 -12.45
CA SER A 194 31.09 14.69 -12.57
C SER A 194 31.28 13.93 -11.27
N ILE A 195 30.33 13.04 -10.95
CA ILE A 195 30.43 12.15 -9.78
C ILE A 195 30.07 10.71 -10.13
N THR A 196 30.92 9.80 -9.67
CA THR A 196 30.61 8.37 -9.58
C THR A 196 30.61 7.93 -8.12
N LYS A 197 29.82 6.90 -7.80
CA LYS A 197 29.66 6.36 -6.44
C LYS A 197 29.74 4.84 -6.49
N THR A 198 30.37 4.25 -5.48
CA THR A 198 30.41 2.79 -5.25
C THR A 198 30.07 2.46 -3.79
N VAL A 199 29.72 1.20 -3.53
CA VAL A 199 29.40 0.71 -2.17
C VAL A 199 29.98 -0.69 -1.95
N ILE A 200 30.60 -0.91 -0.79
CA ILE A 200 31.18 -2.19 -0.39
C ILE A 200 30.85 -2.45 1.11
N PRO A 201 30.33 -3.64 1.46
CA PRO A 201 29.83 -4.70 0.58
C PRO A 201 28.44 -4.35 0.00
N ILE A 202 28.10 -4.93 -1.16
CA ILE A 202 26.77 -4.79 -1.78
C ILE A 202 25.67 -5.62 -1.08
N THR A 203 26.03 -6.46 -0.12
CA THR A 203 25.10 -7.27 0.69
C THR A 203 25.67 -7.40 2.10
N THR A 204 24.84 -7.17 3.12
CA THR A 204 25.28 -7.03 4.52
C THR A 204 24.15 -7.37 5.50
N THR A 205 24.45 -7.44 6.80
CA THR A 205 23.49 -7.69 7.90
C THR A 205 23.51 -6.52 8.91
N PRO A 206 22.51 -6.43 9.81
CA PRO A 206 22.61 -5.57 11.00
C PRO A 206 23.95 -5.68 11.74
N ASN A 207 24.38 -4.57 12.35
CA ASN A 207 25.64 -4.36 13.06
C ASN A 207 26.93 -4.41 12.24
N ASN A 208 26.90 -4.80 10.95
CA ASN A 208 28.08 -4.74 10.09
C ASN A 208 28.32 -3.32 9.52
N VAL A 209 29.55 -3.05 9.09
CA VAL A 209 29.95 -1.78 8.48
C VAL A 209 29.78 -1.84 6.97
N ILE A 210 29.30 -0.73 6.39
CA ILE A 210 29.22 -0.47 4.96
C ILE A 210 30.01 0.80 4.61
N THR A 211 30.69 0.78 3.47
CA THR A 211 31.53 1.88 2.99
C THR A 211 31.02 2.37 1.65
N PHE A 212 30.81 3.68 1.51
CA PHE A 212 30.55 4.35 0.24
C PHE A 212 31.78 5.12 -0.18
N THR A 213 32.19 4.98 -1.44
CA THR A 213 33.25 5.82 -2.04
C THR A 213 32.62 6.65 -3.16
N LEU A 214 32.79 7.96 -3.09
CA LEU A 214 32.43 8.92 -4.13
C LEU A 214 33.72 9.35 -4.82
N THR A 215 33.71 9.45 -6.14
CA THR A 215 34.81 10.03 -6.92
C THR A 215 34.25 11.22 -7.70
N VAL A 216 34.73 12.42 -7.37
CA VAL A 216 34.31 13.68 -8.00
C VAL A 216 35.43 14.18 -8.89
N LYS A 217 35.16 14.49 -10.17
CA LYS A 217 36.14 15.04 -11.11
C LYS A 217 35.62 16.35 -11.72
N ASN A 218 36.51 17.34 -11.85
CA ASN A 218 36.30 18.48 -12.75
C ASN A 218 36.81 18.11 -14.16
N LEU A 219 35.95 18.20 -15.18
CA LEU A 219 36.24 17.93 -16.59
C LEU A 219 36.68 19.19 -17.37
N GLY A 220 36.76 20.35 -16.71
CA GLY A 220 36.99 21.65 -17.33
C GLY A 220 35.69 22.27 -17.87
N PRO A 221 35.74 23.35 -18.66
CA PRO A 221 36.94 24.01 -19.18
C PRO A 221 37.76 24.74 -18.10
N ASN A 222 37.13 25.26 -17.06
CA ASN A 222 37.76 26.07 -16.00
C ASN A 222 37.89 25.32 -14.65
N ASP A 223 38.74 25.86 -13.77
CA ASP A 223 38.83 25.47 -12.36
C ASP A 223 37.51 25.71 -11.62
N ALA A 224 37.04 24.70 -10.89
CA ALA A 224 35.82 24.78 -10.09
C ALA A 224 36.15 25.25 -8.66
N THR A 225 35.30 26.14 -8.12
CA THR A 225 35.49 26.74 -6.79
C THR A 225 34.23 26.54 -5.93
N GLY A 226 34.39 26.44 -4.62
CA GLY A 226 33.26 26.28 -3.69
C GLY A 226 32.50 24.95 -3.78
N VAL A 227 33.09 23.92 -4.41
CA VAL A 227 32.44 22.67 -4.82
C VAL A 227 31.81 21.92 -3.65
N LYS A 228 30.56 21.49 -3.81
CA LYS A 228 29.74 20.78 -2.80
C LYS A 228 28.87 19.71 -3.45
N VAL A 229 28.47 18.68 -2.69
CA VAL A 229 27.47 17.67 -3.09
C VAL A 229 26.68 17.17 -1.88
N THR A 230 25.41 16.79 -2.08
CA THR A 230 24.55 16.24 -1.01
C THR A 230 24.48 14.72 -1.10
N ASP A 231 24.84 14.02 -0.04
CA ASP A 231 24.80 12.55 0.13
C ASP A 231 24.15 12.26 1.48
N THR A 232 22.85 11.97 1.49
CA THR A 232 22.11 11.75 2.75
C THR A 232 21.96 10.26 3.02
N LEU A 233 22.73 9.74 3.98
CA LEU A 233 22.68 8.32 4.36
C LEU A 233 21.23 7.86 4.68
N PRO A 234 20.79 6.71 4.13
CA PRO A 234 19.50 6.12 4.44
C PRO A 234 19.25 5.86 5.93
N SER A 235 17.98 5.85 6.32
CA SER A 235 17.55 5.70 7.72
C SER A 235 17.97 4.38 8.39
N ALA A 236 18.30 3.33 7.62
CA ALA A 236 18.89 2.08 8.10
C ALA A 236 20.34 2.21 8.61
N LEU A 237 21.00 3.35 8.37
CA LEU A 237 22.43 3.55 8.62
C LEU A 237 22.69 4.53 9.77
N THR A 238 23.81 4.30 10.47
CA THR A 238 24.42 5.24 11.42
C THR A 238 25.81 5.61 10.91
N LEU A 239 26.14 6.89 10.83
CA LEU A 239 27.47 7.36 10.41
C LEU A 239 28.55 6.93 11.41
N ASN A 240 29.64 6.32 10.94
CA ASN A 240 30.84 6.04 11.74
C ASN A 240 31.91 7.11 11.51
N GLY A 241 32.03 7.61 10.28
CA GLY A 241 32.99 8.66 9.94
C GLY A 241 33.05 8.94 8.44
N SER A 242 33.90 9.90 8.08
CA SER A 242 34.13 10.34 6.71
C SER A 242 35.60 10.66 6.46
N LYS A 243 36.04 10.57 5.20
CA LYS A 243 37.36 11.02 4.74
C LYS A 243 37.22 11.82 3.43
N PRO A 244 37.75 13.05 3.33
CA PRO A 244 38.48 13.79 4.36
C PRO A 244 37.63 14.14 5.59
N THR A 245 38.24 14.09 6.77
CA THR A 245 37.56 14.34 8.05
C THR A 245 37.06 15.79 8.13
N GLY A 246 35.85 15.99 8.64
CA GLY A 246 35.27 17.33 8.85
C GLY A 246 34.68 18.00 7.60
N GLN A 247 34.89 17.44 6.41
CA GLN A 247 34.28 17.97 5.17
C GLN A 247 32.83 17.50 4.94
N TYR A 248 32.35 16.51 5.69
CA TYR A 248 30.98 15.98 5.59
C TYR A 248 30.18 16.33 6.84
N VAL A 249 29.14 17.14 6.68
CA VAL A 249 28.27 17.63 7.78
C VAL A 249 26.81 17.57 7.34
N ASN A 250 25.95 16.97 8.17
CA ASN A 250 24.49 16.88 7.95
C ASN A 250 24.05 16.37 6.56
N GLY A 251 24.83 15.47 5.95
CA GLY A 251 24.55 14.94 4.61
C GLY A 251 25.08 15.79 3.45
N VAL A 252 25.91 16.80 3.71
CA VAL A 252 26.54 17.64 2.67
C VAL A 252 28.06 17.55 2.77
N TRP A 253 28.70 17.29 1.64
CA TRP A 253 30.15 17.40 1.46
C TRP A 253 30.53 18.81 1.02
N SER A 254 31.47 19.43 1.73
CA SER A 254 32.18 20.64 1.31
C SER A 254 33.55 20.24 0.76
N ILE A 255 33.63 20.09 -0.57
CA ILE A 255 34.79 19.53 -1.28
C ILE A 255 35.90 20.57 -1.44
N GLY A 256 35.52 21.85 -1.62
CA GLY A 256 36.45 22.98 -1.80
C GLY A 256 36.69 23.30 -3.27
N ASN A 257 37.90 23.71 -3.63
CA ASN A 257 38.23 23.98 -5.04
C ASN A 257 38.72 22.69 -5.72
N LEU A 258 38.46 22.53 -7.02
CA LEU A 258 38.99 21.46 -7.88
C LEU A 258 39.59 22.09 -9.14
N ALA A 259 40.89 21.92 -9.36
CA ALA A 259 41.52 22.37 -10.60
C ALA A 259 40.95 21.63 -11.81
N LYS A 260 41.12 22.17 -13.02
CA LYS A 260 40.78 21.46 -14.27
C LYS A 260 41.42 20.07 -14.28
N ASP A 261 40.66 19.07 -14.68
CA ASP A 261 41.03 17.64 -14.70
C ASP A 261 41.31 17.01 -13.32
N GLU A 262 41.24 17.77 -12.21
CA GLU A 262 41.45 17.24 -10.86
C GLU A 262 40.32 16.27 -10.46
N THR A 263 40.71 15.15 -9.86
CA THR A 263 39.82 14.12 -9.32
C THR A 263 40.05 13.95 -7.83
N ARG A 264 38.98 14.01 -7.02
CA ARG A 264 39.04 13.89 -5.56
C ARG A 264 38.08 12.80 -5.07
N GLN A 265 38.60 11.90 -4.22
CA GLN A 265 37.81 10.84 -3.60
C GLN A 265 37.31 11.25 -2.22
N LEU A 266 36.06 10.87 -1.93
CA LEU A 266 35.39 11.09 -0.66
C LEU A 266 34.84 9.75 -0.17
N VAL A 267 35.03 9.41 1.10
CA VAL A 267 34.61 8.12 1.67
C VAL A 267 33.69 8.36 2.86
N ILE A 268 32.56 7.64 2.92
CA ILE A 268 31.67 7.58 4.08
C ILE A 268 31.68 6.15 4.61
N THR A 269 31.94 5.96 5.90
CA THR A 269 31.73 4.68 6.59
C THR A 269 30.53 4.76 7.53
N ALA A 270 29.70 3.73 7.53
CA ALA A 270 28.48 3.67 8.33
C ALA A 270 28.21 2.25 8.84
N THR A 271 27.48 2.11 9.94
CA THR A 271 27.04 0.82 10.48
C THR A 271 25.57 0.59 10.14
N ILE A 272 25.21 -0.63 9.75
CA ILE A 272 23.81 -1.05 9.61
C ILE A 272 23.18 -1.13 11.01
N LYS A 273 22.08 -0.44 11.26
CA LYS A 273 21.42 -0.45 12.58
C LYS A 273 20.91 -1.84 12.97
N THR A 274 20.82 -2.09 14.28
CA THR A 274 20.29 -3.33 14.88
C THR A 274 18.87 -3.68 14.39
N ASP A 275 18.05 -2.66 14.16
CA ASP A 275 16.65 -2.74 13.75
C ASP A 275 16.44 -2.57 12.24
N ALA A 276 17.51 -2.39 11.45
CA ALA A 276 17.42 -2.18 10.02
C ALA A 276 16.85 -3.43 9.31
N CYS A 277 15.67 -3.28 8.72
CA CYS A 277 15.01 -4.36 8.02
C CYS A 277 15.61 -4.66 6.64
N GLY A 278 15.55 -5.94 6.26
CA GLY A 278 16.11 -6.41 5.01
C GLY A 278 15.29 -6.02 3.78
N GLY A 279 15.94 -6.18 2.61
CA GLY A 279 15.51 -5.67 1.32
C GLY A 279 16.62 -4.85 0.64
N GLU A 280 16.31 -4.30 -0.54
CA GLU A 280 17.19 -3.41 -1.28
C GLU A 280 17.10 -1.98 -0.73
N TRP A 281 18.26 -1.35 -0.52
CA TRP A 281 18.43 0.01 -0.06
C TRP A 281 19.33 0.78 -1.03
N GLU A 282 19.05 2.07 -1.24
CA GLU A 282 19.80 2.93 -2.15
C GLU A 282 20.45 4.08 -1.40
N ASN A 283 21.65 4.50 -1.79
CA ASN A 283 22.23 5.78 -1.38
C ASN A 283 22.62 6.62 -2.61
N THR A 284 22.24 7.90 -2.61
CA THR A 284 22.36 8.82 -3.75
C THR A 284 23.11 10.08 -3.35
N ALA A 285 24.26 10.31 -3.99
CA ALA A 285 24.89 11.61 -4.03
C ALA A 285 24.27 12.44 -5.16
N ARG A 286 23.81 13.67 -4.89
CA ARG A 286 23.07 14.53 -5.82
C ARG A 286 23.34 16.00 -5.55
N GLY A 287 23.04 16.85 -6.53
CA GLY A 287 23.26 18.29 -6.42
C GLY A 287 24.74 18.61 -6.23
N LEU A 288 25.60 17.96 -7.01
CA LEU A 288 26.97 18.41 -7.18
C LEU A 288 26.93 19.79 -7.86
N MET A 289 27.66 20.75 -7.30
CA MET A 289 27.60 22.16 -7.68
C MET A 289 28.93 22.86 -7.40
N SER A 290 29.17 23.99 -8.07
CA SER A 290 30.27 24.93 -7.78
C SER A 290 29.79 26.38 -7.87
N ASP A 291 30.67 27.34 -7.61
CA ASP A 291 30.41 28.76 -7.86
C ASP A 291 30.27 29.09 -9.36
N LEU A 292 30.87 28.29 -10.24
CA LEU A 292 30.68 28.35 -11.70
C LEU A 292 29.50 27.45 -12.11
N VAL A 293 28.81 27.85 -13.17
CA VAL A 293 27.71 27.06 -13.76
C VAL A 293 28.28 25.81 -14.40
N ASP A 294 27.62 24.69 -14.12
CA ASP A 294 27.75 23.46 -14.85
C ASP A 294 26.58 23.33 -15.85
N PRO A 295 26.83 23.25 -17.17
CA PRO A 295 25.78 23.05 -18.16
C PRO A 295 25.38 21.57 -18.31
N ASP A 296 26.23 20.60 -17.93
CA ASP A 296 25.90 19.18 -17.99
C ASP A 296 25.49 18.65 -16.62
N LEU A 297 24.21 18.81 -16.29
CA LEU A 297 23.67 18.27 -15.04
C LEU A 297 23.48 16.74 -15.06
N SER A 298 23.78 16.03 -16.16
CA SER A 298 23.48 14.59 -16.31
C SER A 298 24.43 13.67 -15.53
N ASN A 299 25.67 14.12 -15.31
CA ASN A 299 26.74 13.41 -14.61
C ASN A 299 26.87 13.83 -13.12
N ASN A 300 26.04 14.79 -12.68
CA ASN A 300 26.10 15.48 -11.39
C ASN A 300 25.26 14.79 -10.28
N THR A 301 24.86 13.53 -10.50
CA THR A 301 24.15 12.66 -9.54
C THR A 301 24.59 11.22 -9.71
N SER A 302 24.78 10.48 -8.61
CA SER A 302 25.18 9.07 -8.64
C SER A 302 24.53 8.27 -7.50
N THR A 303 23.84 7.17 -7.86
CA THR A 303 23.11 6.28 -6.95
C THR A 303 23.76 4.90 -6.93
N VAL A 304 23.82 4.28 -5.75
CA VAL A 304 24.26 2.89 -5.56
C VAL A 304 23.27 2.11 -4.72
N LYS A 305 23.13 0.82 -5.02
CA LYS A 305 22.24 -0.11 -4.31
C LYS A 305 23.03 -1.07 -3.43
N PHE A 306 22.46 -1.46 -2.29
CA PHE A 306 22.98 -2.51 -1.42
C PHE A 306 21.81 -3.25 -0.73
N ASN A 307 22.01 -4.53 -0.43
CA ASN A 307 20.99 -5.36 0.18
C ASN A 307 21.27 -5.59 1.67
N ILE A 308 20.26 -5.41 2.52
CA ILE A 308 20.31 -5.82 3.93
C ILE A 308 19.64 -7.21 4.03
N GLN A 309 20.33 -8.16 4.67
CA GLN A 309 19.81 -9.47 5.02
C GLN A 309 19.32 -9.46 6.47
N ASN A 310 18.04 -9.18 6.65
CA ASN A 310 17.35 -9.26 7.95
C ASN A 310 15.85 -9.50 7.72
N THR A 311 15.31 -10.63 8.17
CA THR A 311 13.86 -10.85 8.13
C THR A 311 13.18 -9.90 9.13
N CYS A 312 12.17 -9.18 8.66
CA CYS A 312 11.36 -8.28 9.49
C CYS A 312 9.87 -8.54 9.31
N VAL A 313 9.14 -8.61 10.42
CA VAL A 313 7.68 -8.49 10.44
C VAL A 313 7.32 -7.21 11.18
N ILE A 314 6.76 -6.23 10.49
CA ILE A 314 6.28 -4.99 11.11
C ILE A 314 4.78 -4.77 10.85
N GLY A 315 4.15 -3.91 11.63
CA GLY A 315 2.76 -3.52 11.38
C GLY A 315 2.21 -2.61 12.46
N LYS A 316 0.91 -2.38 12.43
CA LYS A 316 0.17 -1.65 13.46
C LYS A 316 -0.97 -2.48 14.04
N VAL A 317 -1.12 -2.44 15.36
CA VAL A 317 -2.34 -2.81 16.06
C VAL A 317 -3.28 -1.61 16.03
N LYS A 318 -4.46 -1.75 15.42
CA LYS A 318 -5.39 -0.63 15.22
C LYS A 318 -6.87 -1.03 15.38
N ARG A 319 -7.72 -0.04 15.59
CA ARG A 319 -9.18 -0.18 15.54
C ARG A 319 -9.65 -0.28 14.08
N PRO A 320 -10.88 -0.75 13.80
CA PRO A 320 -11.45 -0.72 12.44
C PRO A 320 -11.48 0.69 11.83
N SER A 321 -11.60 1.72 12.68
CA SER A 321 -11.51 3.15 12.31
C SER A 321 -10.07 3.65 12.08
N GLY A 322 -9.09 2.76 11.94
CA GLY A 322 -7.69 3.09 11.66
C GLY A 322 -6.87 3.64 12.85
N VAL A 323 -7.53 4.16 13.89
CA VAL A 323 -6.87 4.71 15.09
C VAL A 323 -6.05 3.61 15.80
N PRO A 324 -4.78 3.86 16.15
CA PRO A 324 -3.90 2.85 16.77
C PRO A 324 -4.32 2.44 18.18
N ILE A 325 -3.83 1.27 18.61
CA ILE A 325 -4.05 0.69 19.94
C ILE A 325 -2.70 0.46 20.62
N GLY A 326 -2.28 1.42 21.45
CA GLY A 326 -0.98 1.36 22.13
C GLY A 326 -0.91 0.37 23.29
N GLY A 327 0.27 -0.24 23.47
CA GLY A 327 0.52 -1.22 24.52
C GLY A 327 -0.34 -2.49 24.41
N ALA A 328 -0.78 -2.85 23.19
CA ALA A 328 -1.35 -4.16 22.91
C ALA A 328 -0.24 -5.22 22.91
N SER A 329 -0.53 -6.41 23.45
CA SER A 329 0.38 -7.55 23.34
C SER A 329 0.27 -8.13 21.94
N VAL A 330 1.40 -8.27 21.25
CA VAL A 330 1.50 -8.83 19.90
C VAL A 330 2.43 -10.02 19.95
N ARG A 331 1.95 -11.19 19.52
CA ARG A 331 2.74 -12.41 19.39
C ARG A 331 2.82 -12.86 17.93
N LEU A 332 4.03 -12.99 17.42
CA LEU A 332 4.34 -13.68 16.18
C LEU A 332 4.67 -15.15 16.49
N THR A 333 4.14 -16.07 15.68
CA THR A 333 4.59 -17.46 15.61
C THR A 333 5.06 -17.73 14.18
N ASP A 334 6.31 -18.16 14.00
CA ASP A 334 6.90 -18.37 12.67
C ASP A 334 6.67 -19.80 12.11
N SER A 335 7.21 -20.08 10.92
CA SER A 335 7.08 -21.38 10.25
C SER A 335 7.79 -22.54 10.95
N SER A 336 8.73 -22.24 11.85
CA SER A 336 9.44 -23.19 12.70
C SER A 336 8.82 -23.30 14.11
N SER A 337 7.66 -22.66 14.32
CA SER A 337 6.95 -22.56 15.60
C SER A 337 7.67 -21.79 16.71
N HIS A 338 8.70 -20.99 16.39
CA HIS A 338 9.26 -20.03 17.36
C HIS A 338 8.21 -18.96 17.69
N GLN A 339 8.15 -18.53 18.95
CA GLN A 339 7.21 -17.50 19.40
C GLN A 339 7.92 -16.26 19.91
N TYR A 340 7.62 -15.12 19.30
CA TYR A 340 8.14 -13.80 19.65
C TYR A 340 6.98 -12.96 20.19
N THR A 341 7.13 -12.32 21.35
CA THR A 341 6.07 -11.47 21.93
C THR A 341 6.63 -10.09 22.28
N ILE A 342 5.96 -9.04 21.83
CA ILE A 342 6.30 -7.63 22.09
C ILE A 342 5.04 -6.83 22.40
N SER A 343 5.20 -5.70 23.09
CA SER A 343 4.14 -4.71 23.26
C SER A 343 4.20 -3.69 22.13
N ALA A 344 3.06 -3.39 21.49
CA ALA A 344 2.96 -2.30 20.52
C ALA A 344 3.24 -0.93 21.17
N ASP A 345 3.87 -0.01 20.44
CA ASP A 345 4.21 1.33 20.93
C ASP A 345 2.97 2.23 21.13
N ALA A 346 3.15 3.48 21.58
CA ALA A 346 2.04 4.41 21.79
C ALA A 346 1.26 4.76 20.49
N SER A 347 1.89 4.61 19.33
CA SER A 347 1.29 4.76 17.99
C SER A 347 0.80 3.41 17.41
N GLY A 348 0.71 2.37 18.24
CA GLY A 348 0.27 1.03 17.86
C GLY A 348 1.24 0.26 16.97
N ASN A 349 2.43 0.80 16.66
CA ASN A 349 3.40 0.11 15.82
C ASN A 349 4.02 -1.08 16.57
N PHE A 350 4.40 -2.12 15.84
CA PHE A 350 5.20 -3.22 16.34
C PHE A 350 6.20 -3.68 15.26
N THR A 351 7.35 -4.18 15.70
CA THR A 351 8.46 -4.63 14.84
C THR A 351 9.12 -5.87 15.45
N PHE A 352 9.14 -6.98 14.70
CA PHE A 352 9.94 -8.16 14.98
C PHE A 352 11.12 -8.22 14.00
N THR A 353 12.30 -8.55 14.49
CA THR A 353 13.56 -8.66 13.72
C THR A 353 14.29 -9.95 14.08
N ASN A 354 15.28 -10.36 13.27
CA ASN A 354 16.15 -11.49 13.60
C ASN A 354 17.21 -11.17 14.67
N SER A 355 17.18 -10.00 15.33
CA SER A 355 18.18 -9.59 16.32
C SER A 355 17.93 -10.21 17.72
N THR A 356 17.52 -11.47 17.76
CA THR A 356 17.28 -12.27 18.97
C THR A 356 18.03 -13.60 18.88
N SER A 357 17.99 -14.44 19.91
CA SER A 357 18.67 -15.74 19.94
C SER A 357 18.14 -16.78 18.95
N GLN A 358 17.00 -16.51 18.29
CA GLN A 358 16.40 -17.37 17.26
C GLN A 358 15.95 -16.50 16.07
N PRO A 359 16.61 -16.57 14.89
CA PRO A 359 16.17 -15.86 13.69
C PRO A 359 14.76 -16.28 13.26
N ILE A 360 13.93 -15.33 12.84
CA ILE A 360 12.56 -15.57 12.38
C ILE A 360 12.62 -16.36 11.07
N ALA A 361 12.03 -17.55 11.08
CA ALA A 361 11.98 -18.44 9.93
C ALA A 361 11.00 -17.91 8.85
N ALA A 362 11.42 -18.02 7.58
CA ALA A 362 10.61 -17.67 6.43
C ALA A 362 9.51 -18.72 6.16
N GLY A 363 8.43 -18.32 5.50
CA GLY A 363 7.27 -19.17 5.20
C GLY A 363 6.01 -18.76 5.98
N ASN A 364 5.09 -19.69 6.17
CA ASN A 364 3.80 -19.43 6.83
C ASN A 364 3.99 -19.02 8.29
N ALA A 365 3.37 -17.93 8.71
CA ALA A 365 3.40 -17.42 10.08
C ALA A 365 2.02 -16.96 10.54
N THR A 366 1.84 -16.88 11.86
CA THR A 366 0.63 -16.33 12.47
C THR A 366 0.97 -15.16 13.39
N LEU A 367 0.26 -14.06 13.21
CA LEU A 367 0.26 -12.91 14.10
C LEU A 367 -0.97 -13.01 15.01
N PHE A 368 -0.81 -12.82 16.30
CA PHE A 368 -1.89 -12.73 17.29
C PHE A 368 -1.75 -11.43 18.06
N ALA A 369 -2.86 -10.76 18.37
CA ALA A 369 -2.84 -9.58 19.24
C ALA A 369 -4.01 -9.53 20.23
N SER A 370 -3.74 -8.99 21.41
CA SER A 370 -4.72 -8.81 22.49
C SER A 370 -4.47 -7.55 23.33
N LYS A 371 -5.56 -6.98 23.85
CA LYS A 371 -5.58 -5.84 24.77
C LYS A 371 -6.90 -5.85 25.54
N THR A 372 -6.88 -5.59 26.84
CA THR A 372 -8.10 -5.48 27.67
C THR A 372 -9.09 -4.50 27.05
N GLY A 373 -10.38 -4.87 27.02
CA GLY A 373 -11.40 -4.08 26.35
C GLY A 373 -11.34 -4.07 24.83
N TYR A 374 -10.61 -5.01 24.21
CA TYR A 374 -10.64 -5.29 22.79
C TYR A 374 -10.75 -6.80 22.55
N ARG A 375 -11.56 -7.20 21.57
CA ARG A 375 -11.62 -8.59 21.09
C ARG A 375 -10.28 -8.93 20.44
N SER A 376 -9.61 -9.96 20.97
CA SER A 376 -8.36 -10.49 20.40
C SER A 376 -8.58 -11.03 18.99
N ASN A 377 -7.51 -11.02 18.18
CA ASN A 377 -7.56 -11.43 16.79
C ASN A 377 -6.28 -12.19 16.40
N SER A 378 -6.33 -12.96 15.32
CA SER A 378 -5.16 -13.57 14.70
C SER A 378 -5.24 -13.57 13.17
N VAL A 379 -4.11 -13.33 12.52
CA VAL A 379 -3.97 -13.23 11.06
C VAL A 379 -2.84 -14.18 10.62
N SER A 380 -3.10 -14.98 9.58
CA SER A 380 -2.07 -15.82 8.94
C SER A 380 -1.52 -15.11 7.70
N PHE A 381 -0.20 -15.17 7.51
CA PHE A 381 0.51 -14.50 6.42
C PHE A 381 1.82 -15.23 6.09
N VAL A 382 2.54 -14.79 5.06
CA VAL A 382 3.84 -15.38 4.66
C VAL A 382 4.97 -14.41 4.94
N ILE A 383 6.03 -14.89 5.58
CA ILE A 383 7.27 -14.17 5.84
C ILE A 383 8.27 -14.46 4.71
N PRO A 384 8.72 -13.45 3.94
CA PRO A 384 9.81 -13.62 2.99
C PRO A 384 11.17 -13.70 3.70
N ALA A 385 12.08 -14.53 3.19
CA ALA A 385 13.43 -14.62 3.75
C ALA A 385 14.22 -13.31 3.54
N ASN A 386 14.97 -12.88 4.55
CA ASN A 386 15.89 -11.74 4.50
C ASN A 386 15.26 -10.39 4.09
N ASN A 387 13.94 -10.24 4.19
CA ASN A 387 13.20 -9.09 3.67
C ASN A 387 12.12 -8.63 4.68
N ARG A 388 11.58 -7.43 4.48
CA ARG A 388 10.52 -6.82 5.29
C ARG A 388 9.13 -7.18 4.76
N VAL A 389 8.29 -7.75 5.63
CA VAL A 389 6.83 -7.83 5.42
C VAL A 389 6.10 -6.89 6.39
N SER A 390 4.98 -6.33 5.91
CA SER A 390 4.14 -5.38 6.65
C SER A 390 2.74 -5.97 6.81
N GLN A 391 2.33 -6.29 8.04
CA GLN A 391 1.05 -6.93 8.34
C GLN A 391 0.38 -6.24 9.53
N ASP A 392 -0.64 -5.42 9.26
CA ASP A 392 -1.46 -4.81 10.31
C ASP A 392 -2.42 -5.83 10.93
N ILE A 393 -2.84 -5.59 12.17
CA ILE A 393 -3.84 -6.40 12.87
C ILE A 393 -4.91 -5.52 13.51
N ILE A 394 -6.18 -5.84 13.26
CA ILE A 394 -7.33 -5.06 13.71
C ILE A 394 -7.95 -5.72 14.94
N LEU A 395 -8.11 -4.97 16.02
CA LEU A 395 -8.84 -5.42 17.22
C LEU A 395 -10.14 -4.63 17.38
N GLN A 396 -11.25 -5.33 17.63
CA GLN A 396 -12.57 -4.73 17.80
C GLN A 396 -12.72 -4.18 19.23
N PRO A 397 -13.10 -2.92 19.45
CA PRO A 397 -13.44 -2.40 20.78
C PRO A 397 -14.62 -3.18 21.38
N ILE A 398 -14.51 -3.60 22.64
CA ILE A 398 -15.60 -4.27 23.38
C ILE A 398 -15.76 -3.69 24.79
N ALA A 399 -16.97 -3.81 25.33
CA ALA A 399 -17.19 -3.72 26.77
C ALA A 399 -16.74 -5.02 27.43
N GLU A 400 -16.02 -4.93 28.53
CA GLU A 400 -15.45 -6.10 29.20
C GLU A 400 -15.78 -6.02 30.69
N LEU A 401 -16.76 -6.81 31.13
CA LEU A 401 -17.12 -6.83 32.54
C LEU A 401 -16.21 -7.78 33.32
N SER A 402 -15.58 -7.27 34.37
CA SER A 402 -15.10 -8.07 35.50
C SER A 402 -16.12 -8.03 36.63
N LEU A 403 -16.15 -9.09 37.44
CA LEU A 403 -16.99 -9.17 38.63
C LEU A 403 -16.38 -10.12 39.66
N LEU A 404 -16.67 -9.85 40.92
CA LEU A 404 -16.41 -10.72 42.07
C LEU A 404 -17.74 -10.95 42.80
N LYS A 405 -17.84 -12.01 43.59
CA LYS A 405 -18.91 -12.22 44.58
C LYS A 405 -18.23 -12.61 45.89
N SER A 406 -18.59 -11.93 46.97
CA SER A 406 -18.00 -12.14 48.31
C SER A 406 -18.97 -11.64 49.38
N ASP A 407 -19.34 -12.47 50.35
CA ASP A 407 -19.88 -12.01 51.64
C ASP A 407 -18.78 -11.63 52.65
N ASN A 408 -17.52 -11.82 52.26
CA ASN A 408 -16.28 -11.65 53.01
C ASN A 408 -16.07 -12.69 54.14
N ASN A 409 -16.70 -13.86 54.07
CA ASN A 409 -16.61 -14.88 55.11
C ASN A 409 -16.54 -16.32 54.55
N THR A 410 -15.46 -17.03 54.86
CA THR A 410 -15.28 -18.43 54.44
C THR A 410 -16.16 -19.44 55.21
N HIS A 411 -16.90 -19.02 56.24
CA HIS A 411 -17.66 -19.90 57.12
C HIS A 411 -19.07 -19.38 57.42
N ILE A 412 -20.05 -20.27 57.44
CA ILE A 412 -21.49 -19.93 57.56
C ILE A 412 -22.18 -20.59 58.75
N VAL A 413 -23.04 -19.80 59.39
CA VAL A 413 -23.67 -20.07 60.67
C VAL A 413 -25.21 -20.08 60.50
N PRO A 414 -25.92 -21.13 60.95
CA PRO A 414 -27.38 -21.18 60.87
C PRO A 414 -28.05 -19.96 61.52
N SER A 415 -29.18 -19.51 60.95
CA SER A 415 -29.95 -18.34 61.40
C SER A 415 -29.26 -16.98 61.29
N GLU A 416 -28.02 -16.89 60.77
CA GLU A 416 -27.38 -15.59 60.53
C GLU A 416 -27.93 -14.88 59.29
N THR A 417 -27.47 -13.64 59.05
CA THR A 417 -27.86 -12.85 57.87
C THR A 417 -26.62 -12.27 57.21
N ILE A 418 -26.19 -12.91 56.13
CA ILE A 418 -25.03 -12.53 55.32
C ILE A 418 -25.41 -11.54 54.22
N THR A 419 -24.43 -10.77 53.73
CA THR A 419 -24.62 -9.80 52.64
C THR A 419 -23.57 -10.05 51.56
N TYR A 420 -23.92 -10.83 50.53
CA TYR A 420 -23.08 -10.99 49.35
C TYR A 420 -22.92 -9.64 48.65
N THR A 421 -21.68 -9.22 48.45
CA THR A 421 -21.32 -8.01 47.71
C THR A 421 -20.75 -8.41 46.36
N VAL A 422 -21.30 -7.85 45.29
CA VAL A 422 -20.91 -8.09 43.90
C VAL A 422 -20.54 -6.76 43.25
N PRO A 423 -19.26 -6.37 43.26
CA PRO A 423 -18.77 -5.35 42.35
C PRO A 423 -18.78 -5.89 40.92
N ILE A 424 -19.28 -5.10 39.98
CA ILE A 424 -19.21 -5.34 38.53
C ILE A 424 -18.57 -4.09 37.92
N ILE A 425 -17.45 -4.25 37.22
CA ILE A 425 -16.66 -3.15 36.65
C ILE A 425 -16.56 -3.36 35.15
N ASN A 426 -16.76 -2.31 34.36
CA ASN A 426 -16.46 -2.35 32.93
C ASN A 426 -15.01 -1.92 32.69
N ASP A 427 -14.12 -2.89 32.57
CA ASP A 427 -12.71 -2.70 32.17
C ASP A 427 -12.55 -2.54 30.64
N GLY A 428 -13.67 -2.56 29.92
CA GLY A 428 -13.74 -2.41 28.47
C GLY A 428 -13.58 -0.98 27.95
N THR A 429 -13.45 -0.86 26.63
CA THR A 429 -13.26 0.44 25.95
C THR A 429 -14.55 1.08 25.40
N ILE A 430 -15.65 0.33 25.40
CA ILE A 430 -17.01 0.85 25.12
C ILE A 430 -17.99 0.45 26.23
N SER A 431 -19.17 1.06 26.25
CA SER A 431 -20.16 0.84 27.31
C SER A 431 -20.88 -0.50 27.18
N ALA A 432 -20.99 -1.28 28.27
CA ALA A 432 -21.84 -2.47 28.30
C ALA A 432 -23.32 -2.07 28.35
N THR A 433 -24.16 -2.71 27.54
CA THR A 433 -25.61 -2.43 27.46
C THR A 433 -26.43 -3.71 27.66
N ASN A 434 -27.75 -3.58 27.87
CA ASN A 434 -28.67 -4.73 28.04
C ASN A 434 -28.18 -5.69 29.16
N ILE A 435 -27.84 -5.11 30.32
CA ILE A 435 -27.20 -5.83 31.43
C ILE A 435 -28.27 -6.55 32.25
N ILE A 436 -28.17 -7.89 32.25
CA ILE A 436 -29.06 -8.80 32.99
C ILE A 436 -28.21 -9.55 34.00
N ILE A 437 -28.42 -9.28 35.28
CA ILE A 437 -27.75 -9.93 36.41
C ILE A 437 -28.67 -11.04 36.92
N SER A 438 -28.18 -12.27 37.03
CA SER A 438 -28.94 -13.41 37.56
C SER A 438 -28.14 -14.18 38.59
N ASP A 439 -28.66 -14.28 39.81
CA ASP A 439 -28.06 -14.98 40.95
C ASP A 439 -28.89 -16.24 41.28
N VAL A 440 -28.23 -17.36 41.53
CA VAL A 440 -28.89 -18.66 41.82
C VAL A 440 -28.58 -19.03 43.26
N LEU A 441 -29.51 -18.72 44.16
CA LEU A 441 -29.34 -19.00 45.58
C LEU A 441 -29.44 -20.50 45.88
N ASP A 442 -28.57 -20.97 46.77
CA ASP A 442 -28.66 -22.34 47.25
C ASP A 442 -29.96 -22.60 48.04
N SER A 443 -30.37 -23.87 48.08
CA SER A 443 -31.43 -24.40 48.93
C SER A 443 -31.38 -23.97 50.40
N GLN A 444 -30.19 -23.73 50.94
CA GLN A 444 -29.93 -23.36 52.33
C GLN A 444 -29.99 -21.84 52.59
N LEU A 445 -30.30 -21.02 51.58
CA LEU A 445 -30.36 -19.56 51.67
C LEU A 445 -31.78 -19.03 51.41
N THR A 446 -32.32 -18.26 52.36
CA THR A 446 -33.58 -17.53 52.19
C THR A 446 -33.30 -16.08 51.80
N PHE A 447 -33.74 -15.64 50.61
CA PHE A 447 -33.61 -14.25 50.16
C PHE A 447 -34.37 -13.27 51.07
N LEU A 448 -33.74 -12.14 51.41
CA LEU A 448 -34.37 -11.07 52.18
C LEU A 448 -34.57 -9.79 51.36
N THR A 449 -33.50 -9.26 50.76
CA THR A 449 -33.55 -7.99 50.02
C THR A 449 -32.30 -7.79 49.17
N TYR A 450 -32.33 -6.78 48.28
CA TYR A 450 -31.18 -6.37 47.49
C TYR A 450 -31.05 -4.84 47.43
N THR A 451 -29.82 -4.36 47.19
CA THR A 451 -29.59 -2.99 46.71
C THR A 451 -28.59 -3.02 45.57
N LEU A 452 -29.02 -2.55 44.38
CA LEU A 452 -28.12 -2.23 43.27
C LEU A 452 -27.75 -0.75 43.33
N ARG A 453 -26.48 -0.43 43.11
CA ARG A 453 -25.94 0.94 43.11
C ARG A 453 -24.97 1.15 41.96
N ASP A 454 -24.85 2.39 41.53
CA ASP A 454 -23.81 2.90 40.64
C ASP A 454 -23.12 4.13 41.28
N ALA A 455 -22.42 4.93 40.49
CA ALA A 455 -21.80 6.17 40.96
C ALA A 455 -22.81 7.32 41.23
N ALA A 456 -24.02 7.25 40.67
CA ALA A 456 -25.06 8.28 40.83
C ALA A 456 -25.98 8.01 42.03
N GLY A 457 -26.16 6.74 42.42
CA GLY A 457 -26.86 6.40 43.66
C GLY A 457 -27.39 4.97 43.73
N LYS A 458 -28.66 4.82 44.10
CA LYS A 458 -29.37 3.54 44.13
C LYS A 458 -30.15 3.36 42.83
N LEU A 459 -29.96 2.23 42.16
CA LEU A 459 -30.73 1.84 40.99
C LEU A 459 -31.94 0.98 41.37
N SER A 460 -33.01 1.11 40.58
CA SER A 460 -34.26 0.34 40.71
C SER A 460 -34.50 -0.47 39.43
N PRO A 461 -33.76 -1.58 39.22
CA PRO A 461 -33.95 -2.44 38.04
C PRO A 461 -35.31 -3.15 38.09
N SER A 462 -35.80 -3.58 36.92
CA SER A 462 -36.87 -4.59 36.88
C SER A 462 -36.31 -5.89 37.42
N TRP A 463 -37.06 -6.62 38.25
CA TRP A 463 -36.59 -7.88 38.81
C TRP A 463 -37.68 -8.93 38.91
N VAL A 464 -37.27 -10.20 38.80
CA VAL A 464 -38.13 -11.37 38.91
C VAL A 464 -37.44 -12.46 39.72
N SER A 465 -38.23 -13.27 40.43
CA SER A 465 -37.79 -14.49 41.10
C SER A 465 -38.50 -15.70 40.49
N ASN A 466 -37.75 -16.76 40.19
CA ASN A 466 -38.29 -18.04 39.76
C ASN A 466 -37.46 -19.17 40.39
N ASN A 467 -38.05 -19.95 41.30
CA ASN A 467 -37.47 -21.14 41.92
C ASN A 467 -35.98 -20.97 42.34
N ARG A 468 -35.71 -20.01 43.25
CA ARG A 468 -34.39 -19.57 43.75
C ARG A 468 -33.47 -18.82 42.76
N ILE A 469 -33.87 -18.65 41.50
CA ILE A 469 -33.17 -17.76 40.56
C ILE A 469 -33.73 -16.35 40.71
N TYR A 470 -32.88 -15.39 41.07
CA TYR A 470 -33.21 -13.97 41.18
C TYR A 470 -32.55 -13.22 40.03
N THR A 471 -33.34 -12.55 39.19
CA THR A 471 -32.84 -11.84 38.01
C THR A 471 -33.20 -10.37 38.07
N TRP A 472 -32.21 -9.50 37.90
CA TRP A 472 -32.34 -8.05 37.79
C TRP A 472 -31.94 -7.61 36.37
N THR A 473 -32.88 -6.99 35.67
CA THR A 473 -32.67 -6.43 34.33
C THR A 473 -32.56 -4.91 34.43
N LEU A 474 -31.39 -4.39 34.04
CA LEU A 474 -31.21 -2.98 33.77
C LEU A 474 -31.80 -2.69 32.38
N GLY A 475 -32.68 -1.67 32.29
CA GLY A 475 -33.41 -1.36 31.06
C GLY A 475 -32.51 -0.96 29.90
N ASN A 476 -33.02 -1.06 28.67
CA ASN A 476 -32.26 -0.88 27.43
C ASN A 476 -31.55 0.48 27.30
N THR A 477 -31.98 1.50 28.05
CA THR A 477 -31.37 2.84 28.11
C THR A 477 -30.19 2.93 29.07
N PHE A 478 -29.98 1.94 29.95
CA PHE A 478 -28.84 1.90 30.86
C PHE A 478 -27.59 1.34 30.16
N ALA A 479 -26.49 2.09 30.24
CA ALA A 479 -25.20 1.71 29.69
C ALA A 479 -24.11 1.90 30.76
N LEU A 480 -23.41 0.81 31.13
CA LEU A 480 -22.28 0.89 32.05
C LEU A 480 -21.05 1.36 31.27
N THR A 481 -20.69 2.63 31.41
CA THR A 481 -19.56 3.27 30.72
C THR A 481 -18.21 2.58 31.00
N PRO A 482 -17.19 2.77 30.15
CA PRO A 482 -15.81 2.39 30.47
C PRO A 482 -15.39 2.88 31.86
N THR A 483 -14.69 2.05 32.62
CA THR A 483 -14.35 2.19 34.06
C THR A 483 -15.53 2.32 35.04
N GLY A 484 -16.76 2.36 34.53
CA GLY A 484 -17.99 2.45 35.32
C GLY A 484 -18.17 1.22 36.20
N ARG A 485 -18.77 1.44 37.38
CA ARG A 485 -18.95 0.40 38.42
C ARG A 485 -20.40 0.29 38.85
N LEU A 486 -20.86 -0.95 38.98
CA LEU A 486 -22.05 -1.32 39.73
C LEU A 486 -21.65 -2.06 41.00
N THR A 487 -22.42 -1.88 42.06
CA THR A 487 -22.34 -2.72 43.26
C THR A 487 -23.73 -3.27 43.56
N LEU A 488 -23.89 -4.59 43.45
CA LEU A 488 -25.07 -5.31 43.91
C LEU A 488 -24.78 -5.92 45.29
N SER A 489 -25.56 -5.55 46.29
CA SER A 489 -25.57 -6.20 47.61
C SER A 489 -26.83 -7.05 47.74
N ILE A 490 -26.67 -8.35 48.02
CA ILE A 490 -27.77 -9.31 48.19
C ILE A 490 -27.76 -9.77 49.66
N ARG A 491 -28.84 -9.50 50.39
CA ARG A 491 -29.03 -9.99 51.76
C ARG A 491 -29.86 -11.27 51.77
N VAL A 492 -29.32 -12.28 52.44
CA VAL A 492 -29.99 -13.57 52.65
C VAL A 492 -29.85 -14.01 54.11
N ARG A 493 -30.79 -14.84 54.56
CA ARG A 493 -30.71 -15.56 55.83
C ARG A 493 -30.23 -16.99 55.58
N VAL A 494 -29.29 -17.47 56.39
CA VAL A 494 -28.89 -18.89 56.38
C VAL A 494 -29.96 -19.71 57.10
N ASN A 495 -30.44 -20.79 56.48
CA ASN A 495 -31.51 -21.62 57.01
C ASN A 495 -31.09 -22.31 58.34
N ASP A 496 -32.08 -22.61 59.18
CA ASP A 496 -31.86 -23.15 60.53
C ASP A 496 -32.98 -24.14 60.91
N PRO A 497 -32.68 -25.43 61.12
CA PRO A 497 -31.38 -26.08 60.91
C PRO A 497 -31.00 -26.13 59.42
N LEU A 498 -29.68 -26.20 59.14
CA LEU A 498 -29.18 -26.61 57.83
C LEU A 498 -29.52 -28.08 57.56
N SER A 499 -29.76 -28.41 56.29
CA SER A 499 -30.13 -29.76 55.87
C SER A 499 -28.99 -30.78 56.08
N SER A 500 -29.36 -32.04 56.34
CA SER A 500 -28.37 -33.09 56.61
C SER A 500 -27.45 -33.33 55.42
N GLY A 501 -26.13 -33.37 55.67
CA GLY A 501 -25.10 -33.47 54.63
C GLY A 501 -24.59 -32.13 54.08
N THR A 502 -25.20 -30.99 54.44
CA THR A 502 -24.67 -29.65 54.08
C THR A 502 -23.26 -29.48 54.66
N ASN A 503 -22.27 -29.35 53.79
CA ASN A 503 -20.86 -29.06 54.11
C ASN A 503 -20.42 -27.69 53.59
N GLN A 504 -21.04 -27.20 52.52
CA GLN A 504 -20.62 -26.06 51.71
C GLN A 504 -21.87 -25.41 51.09
N ILE A 505 -21.84 -24.09 50.91
CA ILE A 505 -22.80 -23.35 50.09
C ILE A 505 -22.02 -22.68 48.95
N ASP A 506 -22.33 -23.08 47.72
CA ASP A 506 -21.85 -22.44 46.50
C ASP A 506 -22.93 -21.47 46.01
N ASN A 507 -22.67 -20.16 46.10
CA ASN A 507 -23.59 -19.16 45.60
C ASN A 507 -23.05 -18.56 44.29
N VAL A 508 -23.78 -18.73 43.18
CA VAL A 508 -23.31 -18.40 41.82
C VAL A 508 -24.09 -17.23 41.22
N ILE A 509 -23.39 -16.15 40.90
CA ILE A 509 -23.94 -15.02 40.12
C ILE A 509 -23.42 -15.04 38.68
N ARG A 510 -24.30 -14.69 37.74
CA ARG A 510 -24.01 -14.57 36.31
C ARG A 510 -24.48 -13.21 35.81
N VAL A 511 -23.71 -12.61 34.92
CA VAL A 511 -24.07 -11.35 34.25
C VAL A 511 -24.04 -11.58 32.75
N ARG A 512 -25.16 -11.32 32.09
CA ARG A 512 -25.27 -11.26 30.63
C ARG A 512 -25.30 -9.80 30.21
N TYR A 513 -24.63 -9.48 29.11
CA TYR A 513 -24.62 -8.13 28.57
C TYR A 513 -24.31 -8.16 27.07
N ASN A 514 -24.64 -7.10 26.35
CA ASN A 514 -24.11 -6.87 25.01
C ASN A 514 -22.69 -6.27 25.16
N GLU A 515 -21.67 -6.96 24.65
CA GLU A 515 -20.28 -6.47 24.70
C GLU A 515 -19.90 -5.59 23.50
N ASP A 516 -20.63 -5.73 22.40
CA ASP A 516 -20.66 -4.79 21.27
C ASP A 516 -22.11 -4.70 20.74
N ALA A 517 -22.33 -4.05 19.59
CA ALA A 517 -23.67 -3.87 19.01
C ALA A 517 -24.35 -5.19 18.56
N THR A 518 -23.58 -6.27 18.43
CA THR A 518 -24.01 -7.56 17.87
C THR A 518 -23.78 -8.75 18.80
N THR A 519 -22.74 -8.71 19.63
CA THR A 519 -22.28 -9.85 20.43
C THR A 519 -22.77 -9.78 21.87
N ARG A 520 -23.27 -10.91 22.39
CA ARG A 520 -23.64 -11.08 23.80
C ARG A 520 -22.59 -11.87 24.57
N ALA A 521 -22.07 -11.25 25.63
CA ALA A 521 -21.16 -11.87 26.57
C ALA A 521 -21.89 -12.41 27.79
N ASN A 522 -21.26 -13.40 28.43
CA ASN A 522 -21.65 -13.92 29.74
C ASN A 522 -20.40 -13.96 30.62
N LYS A 523 -20.47 -13.43 31.84
CA LYS A 523 -19.44 -13.57 32.88
C LYS A 523 -20.10 -14.16 34.13
N GLN A 524 -19.35 -14.85 34.99
CA GLN A 524 -19.87 -15.40 36.24
C GLN A 524 -18.84 -15.30 37.37
N ALA A 525 -19.33 -15.21 38.60
CA ALA A 525 -18.53 -15.37 39.82
C ALA A 525 -19.27 -16.28 40.80
N THR A 526 -18.50 -17.06 41.55
CA THR A 526 -18.99 -17.94 42.60
C THR A 526 -18.36 -17.53 43.91
N ASP A 527 -19.15 -17.54 44.97
CA ASP A 527 -18.68 -17.41 46.35
C ASP A 527 -18.95 -18.72 47.08
N ILE A 528 -18.04 -19.12 47.98
CA ILE A 528 -17.98 -20.46 48.57
C ILE A 528 -17.77 -20.34 50.08
N SER A 529 -18.78 -20.73 50.85
CA SER A 529 -18.77 -20.66 52.31
C SER A 529 -18.98 -22.05 52.92
N PHE A 530 -18.19 -22.41 53.94
CA PHE A 530 -18.13 -23.76 54.50
C PHE A 530 -18.83 -23.88 55.87
N THR A 531 -19.27 -25.10 56.23
CA THR A 531 -19.87 -25.40 57.55
C THR A 531 -19.48 -26.81 58.04
N PRO A 532 -19.42 -27.10 59.35
CA PRO A 532 -18.98 -28.40 59.85
C PRO A 532 -19.95 -29.55 59.49
N ASN A 533 -19.49 -30.52 58.70
CA ASN A 533 -20.27 -31.69 58.31
C ASN A 533 -20.11 -32.83 59.33
N LEU A 534 -20.77 -32.68 60.49
CA LEU A 534 -20.83 -33.73 61.50
C LEU A 534 -21.92 -34.77 61.19
N ALA A 535 -21.51 -36.03 61.20
CA ALA A 535 -22.36 -37.20 61.17
C ALA A 535 -22.12 -38.07 62.42
N ILE A 536 -23.14 -38.80 62.84
CA ILE A 536 -23.04 -39.76 63.96
C ILE A 536 -23.68 -41.10 63.58
N GLN A 537 -22.96 -42.18 63.82
CA GLN A 537 -23.42 -43.54 63.59
C GLN A 537 -23.34 -44.33 64.90
N GLN A 538 -24.43 -44.98 65.29
CA GLN A 538 -24.38 -46.03 66.30
C GLN A 538 -23.87 -47.30 65.61
N SER A 539 -22.63 -47.67 65.93
CA SER A 539 -21.88 -48.76 65.29
C SER A 539 -22.38 -50.14 65.74
N SER A 540 -22.77 -50.28 67.00
CA SER A 540 -23.26 -51.55 67.56
C SER A 540 -24.01 -51.40 68.88
N VAL A 541 -24.77 -52.43 69.23
CA VAL A 541 -25.06 -52.82 70.62
C VAL A 541 -24.59 -54.27 70.78
N SER A 542 -23.80 -54.55 71.81
CA SER A 542 -23.26 -55.90 72.06
C SER A 542 -23.36 -56.27 73.55
N PRO A 543 -23.96 -57.43 73.92
CA PRO A 543 -24.74 -58.32 73.06
C PRO A 543 -26.01 -57.64 72.53
N THR A 544 -26.72 -58.23 71.57
CA THR A 544 -28.02 -57.72 71.10
C THR A 544 -29.17 -58.08 72.05
N GLU A 545 -29.00 -59.08 72.90
CA GLU A 545 -29.96 -59.50 73.93
C GLU A 545 -29.25 -59.72 75.26
N ALA A 546 -29.86 -59.35 76.39
CA ALA A 546 -29.28 -59.54 77.73
C ALA A 546 -30.34 -59.77 78.83
N LYS A 547 -29.91 -60.42 79.91
CA LYS A 547 -30.67 -60.70 81.14
C LYS A 547 -30.25 -59.77 82.28
N ILE A 548 -30.89 -59.87 83.45
CA ILE A 548 -30.51 -59.14 84.65
C ILE A 548 -29.03 -59.37 85.03
N ASN A 549 -28.35 -58.32 85.49
CA ASN A 549 -26.91 -58.27 85.80
C ASN A 549 -25.93 -58.46 84.61
N GLU A 550 -26.40 -58.85 83.43
CA GLU A 550 -25.60 -58.78 82.20
C GLU A 550 -25.48 -57.32 81.72
N ARG A 551 -24.56 -57.05 80.78
CA ARG A 551 -24.22 -55.68 80.35
C ARG A 551 -24.31 -55.49 78.84
N PHE A 552 -24.96 -54.42 78.42
CA PHE A 552 -24.91 -53.90 77.06
C PHE A 552 -23.75 -52.93 76.89
N THR A 553 -23.04 -53.08 75.78
CA THR A 553 -22.05 -52.12 75.28
C THR A 553 -22.63 -51.42 74.06
N PHE A 554 -22.96 -50.14 74.20
CA PHE A 554 -23.45 -49.27 73.12
C PHE A 554 -22.26 -48.49 72.55
N SER A 555 -21.95 -48.64 71.27
CA SER A 555 -20.82 -47.95 70.64
C SER A 555 -21.29 -47.03 69.52
N PHE A 556 -20.79 -45.79 69.53
CA PHE A 556 -21.06 -44.73 68.58
C PHE A 556 -19.75 -44.18 68.02
N ARG A 557 -19.78 -43.79 66.74
CA ARG A 557 -18.71 -43.02 66.10
C ARG A 557 -19.27 -41.71 65.57
N ILE A 558 -18.61 -40.63 65.91
CA ILE A 558 -18.90 -39.27 65.47
C ILE A 558 -17.82 -38.89 64.46
N TYR A 559 -18.19 -38.68 63.19
CA TYR A 559 -17.29 -38.26 62.12
C TYR A 559 -17.51 -36.78 61.79
N ASN A 560 -16.42 -36.02 61.62
CA ASN A 560 -16.44 -34.76 60.88
C ASN A 560 -15.92 -35.00 59.47
N TYR A 561 -16.83 -35.00 58.49
CA TYR A 561 -16.52 -35.22 57.08
C TYR A 561 -16.12 -33.93 56.33
N HIS A 562 -15.99 -32.78 57.01
CA HIS A 562 -15.47 -31.58 56.36
C HIS A 562 -13.94 -31.66 56.21
N PRO A 563 -13.36 -31.39 55.04
CA PRO A 563 -11.91 -31.49 54.82
C PRO A 563 -11.09 -30.38 55.47
N GLN A 564 -11.72 -29.23 55.80
CA GLN A 564 -11.02 -28.02 56.26
C GLN A 564 -11.61 -27.32 57.51
N VAL A 565 -12.74 -27.78 58.06
CA VAL A 565 -13.47 -27.04 59.11
C VAL A 565 -13.72 -27.93 60.32
N SER A 566 -13.24 -27.50 61.49
CA SER A 566 -13.48 -28.17 62.76
C SER A 566 -14.89 -27.90 63.30
N ALA A 567 -15.48 -28.88 63.97
CA ALA A 567 -16.63 -28.65 64.84
C ALA A 567 -16.17 -28.48 66.30
N THR A 568 -16.73 -27.52 67.03
CA THR A 568 -16.35 -27.21 68.42
C THR A 568 -17.52 -27.44 69.39
N ASN A 569 -17.20 -27.51 70.69
CA ASN A 569 -18.14 -27.73 71.81
C ASN A 569 -19.08 -28.92 71.54
N VAL A 570 -18.52 -30.01 71.01
CA VAL A 570 -19.25 -31.19 70.54
C VAL A 570 -19.62 -32.07 71.74
N VAL A 571 -20.88 -32.02 72.16
CA VAL A 571 -21.40 -32.80 73.30
C VAL A 571 -22.29 -33.93 72.78
N PHE A 572 -21.94 -35.17 73.08
CA PHE A 572 -22.79 -36.34 72.83
C PHE A 572 -23.74 -36.56 74.02
N THR A 573 -25.00 -36.93 73.75
CA THR A 573 -25.97 -37.41 74.74
C THR A 573 -26.69 -38.68 74.29
N ASN A 574 -27.11 -39.51 75.24
CA ASN A 574 -27.99 -40.65 74.96
C ASN A 574 -28.93 -40.89 76.15
N THR A 575 -30.17 -41.32 75.87
CA THR A 575 -31.23 -41.50 76.87
C THR A 575 -31.61 -42.96 76.96
N PHE A 576 -31.50 -43.54 78.16
CA PHE A 576 -31.73 -44.95 78.40
C PHE A 576 -33.05 -45.22 79.16
N PRO A 577 -33.69 -46.40 78.97
CA PRO A 577 -34.83 -46.81 79.76
C PRO A 577 -34.44 -47.18 81.20
N SER A 578 -35.40 -47.18 82.13
CA SER A 578 -35.18 -47.45 83.56
C SER A 578 -34.68 -48.86 83.91
N TYR A 579 -34.75 -49.81 82.97
CA TYR A 579 -34.21 -51.17 83.07
C TYR A 579 -32.68 -51.24 82.98
N LEU A 580 -32.00 -50.10 82.77
CA LEU A 580 -30.55 -49.99 82.62
C LEU A 580 -29.96 -49.05 83.68
N SER A 581 -28.94 -49.52 84.40
CA SER A 581 -28.05 -48.68 85.21
C SER A 581 -26.74 -48.43 84.48
N PHE A 582 -26.20 -47.22 84.58
CA PHE A 582 -24.89 -46.89 84.04
C PHE A 582 -23.78 -47.63 84.80
N TYR A 583 -22.83 -48.21 84.08
CA TYR A 583 -21.67 -48.89 84.65
C TYR A 583 -20.37 -48.13 84.36
N SER A 584 -20.11 -47.79 83.09
CA SER A 584 -18.93 -47.02 82.68
C SER A 584 -19.07 -46.46 81.27
N SER A 585 -18.18 -45.56 80.88
CA SER A 585 -18.06 -45.07 79.50
C SER A 585 -16.60 -44.83 79.12
N SER A 586 -16.32 -44.82 77.82
CA SER A 586 -15.09 -44.28 77.24
C SER A 586 -15.42 -43.40 76.03
N PRO A 587 -15.05 -42.10 76.02
CA PRO A 587 -14.48 -41.33 77.13
C PRO A 587 -15.41 -41.24 78.36
N SER A 588 -14.88 -40.82 79.50
CA SER A 588 -15.63 -40.64 80.75
C SER A 588 -16.67 -39.52 80.62
N GLY A 589 -17.95 -39.85 80.72
CA GLY A 589 -19.06 -38.89 80.76
C GLY A 589 -19.83 -38.92 82.09
N SER A 590 -20.84 -38.05 82.20
CA SER A 590 -21.77 -38.03 83.32
C SER A 590 -23.06 -38.78 82.97
N TYR A 591 -23.64 -39.48 83.95
CA TYR A 591 -24.96 -40.09 83.83
C TYR A 591 -25.87 -39.58 84.95
N SER A 592 -27.01 -39.01 84.55
CA SER A 592 -28.07 -38.62 85.48
C SER A 592 -29.06 -39.77 85.62
N SER A 593 -29.16 -40.36 86.81
CA SER A 593 -30.12 -41.45 87.08
C SER A 593 -31.58 -40.98 87.09
N SER A 594 -31.84 -39.72 87.40
CA SER A 594 -33.20 -39.15 87.46
C SER A 594 -33.77 -38.83 86.08
N SER A 595 -32.97 -38.29 85.16
CA SER A 595 -33.38 -38.07 83.77
C SER A 595 -33.06 -39.25 82.84
N ARG A 596 -32.21 -40.19 83.29
CA ARG A 596 -31.68 -41.34 82.53
C ARG A 596 -30.86 -40.94 81.30
N VAL A 597 -30.25 -39.76 81.33
CA VAL A 597 -29.43 -39.21 80.25
C VAL A 597 -27.95 -39.37 80.60
N PHE A 598 -27.21 -40.01 79.69
CA PHE A 598 -25.76 -39.93 79.61
C PHE A 598 -25.35 -38.71 78.78
N SER A 599 -24.28 -38.01 79.19
CA SER A 599 -23.72 -36.85 78.51
C SER A 599 -22.19 -36.88 78.57
N VAL A 600 -21.51 -36.59 77.46
CA VAL A 600 -20.05 -36.44 77.42
C VAL A 600 -19.64 -35.34 76.46
N ASP A 601 -18.68 -34.51 76.88
CA ASP A 601 -18.06 -33.51 76.02
C ASP A 601 -16.89 -34.14 75.25
N LEU A 602 -16.91 -33.99 73.93
CA LEU A 602 -15.87 -34.46 73.00
C LEU A 602 -14.95 -33.32 72.54
N GLY A 603 -15.23 -32.09 72.98
CA GLY A 603 -14.48 -30.88 72.69
C GLY A 603 -14.53 -30.49 71.22
N THR A 604 -13.37 -30.50 70.57
CA THR A 604 -13.22 -30.17 69.14
C THR A 604 -12.97 -31.44 68.33
N ILE A 605 -13.70 -31.59 67.22
CA ILE A 605 -13.48 -32.64 66.22
C ILE A 605 -12.90 -31.98 64.97
N SER A 606 -11.60 -32.20 64.76
CA SER A 606 -10.81 -31.69 63.64
C SER A 606 -11.36 -32.14 62.27
N PRO A 607 -10.95 -31.49 61.16
CA PRO A 607 -11.37 -31.88 59.82
C PRO A 607 -10.96 -33.33 59.50
N ASN A 608 -11.79 -34.05 58.72
CA ASN A 608 -11.62 -35.46 58.36
C ASN A 608 -11.30 -36.42 59.54
N SER A 609 -11.72 -36.08 60.77
CA SER A 609 -11.42 -36.87 61.98
C SER A 609 -12.68 -37.42 62.65
N PHE A 610 -12.50 -38.33 63.60
CA PHE A 610 -13.60 -38.93 64.35
C PHE A 610 -13.32 -39.03 65.85
N LYS A 611 -14.40 -39.21 66.62
CA LYS A 611 -14.39 -39.57 68.04
C LYS A 611 -15.30 -40.76 68.26
N ASP A 612 -14.85 -41.73 69.03
CA ASP A 612 -15.67 -42.86 69.48
C ASP A 612 -16.22 -42.62 70.87
N VAL A 613 -17.46 -43.05 71.10
CA VAL A 613 -18.12 -43.05 72.41
C VAL A 613 -18.66 -44.46 72.64
N THR A 614 -18.20 -45.10 73.72
CA THR A 614 -18.71 -46.40 74.16
C THR A 614 -19.31 -46.26 75.56
N ILE A 615 -20.51 -46.78 75.75
CA ILE A 615 -21.27 -46.71 77.01
C ILE A 615 -21.62 -48.13 77.42
N ILE A 616 -21.28 -48.50 78.65
CA ILE A 616 -21.62 -49.80 79.24
C ILE A 616 -22.74 -49.59 80.25
N MET A 617 -23.86 -50.28 80.03
CA MET A 617 -25.03 -50.27 80.90
C MET A 617 -25.28 -51.68 81.43
N THR A 618 -25.55 -51.82 82.72
CA THR A 618 -25.96 -53.10 83.34
C THR A 618 -27.49 -53.18 83.37
N VAL A 619 -28.07 -54.35 83.09
CA VAL A 619 -29.52 -54.57 83.25
C VAL A 619 -29.83 -54.66 84.74
N ASN A 620 -30.47 -53.63 85.30
CA ASN A 620 -30.75 -53.54 86.74
C ASN A 620 -32.07 -54.24 87.15
N ASN A 621 -32.97 -54.44 86.19
CA ASN A 621 -34.25 -55.12 86.35
C ASN A 621 -34.74 -55.61 84.98
N VAL A 622 -35.44 -56.74 84.96
CA VAL A 622 -36.09 -57.27 83.75
C VAL A 622 -37.59 -56.96 83.77
N ALA A 623 -38.19 -56.78 82.61
CA ALA A 623 -39.64 -56.78 82.48
C ALA A 623 -40.18 -58.21 82.61
N SER A 624 -41.46 -58.34 82.95
CA SER A 624 -42.16 -59.64 83.06
C SER A 624 -42.28 -60.39 81.72
N SER A 625 -42.04 -59.71 80.60
CA SER A 625 -41.92 -60.26 79.25
C SER A 625 -40.72 -59.65 78.53
N THR A 626 -40.16 -60.35 77.54
CA THR A 626 -39.03 -59.85 76.74
C THR A 626 -39.39 -58.57 76.00
N GLN A 627 -38.64 -57.50 76.25
CA GLN A 627 -38.83 -56.18 75.64
C GLN A 627 -37.82 -55.97 74.51
N THR A 628 -38.30 -55.57 73.33
CA THR A 628 -37.42 -55.02 72.27
C THR A 628 -37.39 -53.51 72.40
N LEU A 629 -36.19 -52.93 72.47
CA LEU A 629 -35.94 -51.54 72.79
C LEU A 629 -35.13 -50.88 71.67
N ASN A 630 -35.44 -49.62 71.38
CA ASN A 630 -34.70 -48.78 70.44
C ASN A 630 -33.68 -47.94 71.22
N ASN A 631 -32.47 -47.79 70.70
CA ASN A 631 -31.49 -46.79 71.14
C ASN A 631 -31.19 -45.81 70.00
N THR A 632 -31.10 -44.51 70.31
CA THR A 632 -30.67 -43.47 69.37
C THR A 632 -29.78 -42.46 70.10
N GLY A 633 -28.51 -42.37 69.72
CA GLY A 633 -27.59 -41.35 70.24
C GLY A 633 -27.86 -39.98 69.63
N THR A 634 -27.65 -38.93 70.39
CA THR A 634 -27.83 -37.53 69.97
C THR A 634 -26.50 -36.79 70.08
N LEU A 635 -26.21 -35.92 69.12
CA LEU A 635 -25.03 -35.07 69.09
C LEU A 635 -25.46 -33.60 69.08
N ARG A 636 -24.85 -32.80 69.95
CA ARG A 636 -24.89 -31.34 69.95
C ARG A 636 -23.53 -30.81 69.55
N PHE A 637 -23.46 -29.73 68.78
CA PHE A 637 -22.20 -29.02 68.54
C PHE A 637 -22.44 -27.53 68.36
N GLU A 638 -21.37 -26.74 68.36
CA GLU A 638 -21.45 -25.31 68.11
C GLU A 638 -20.62 -24.89 66.89
N HIS A 639 -21.13 -23.88 66.18
CA HIS A 639 -20.43 -23.15 65.14
C HIS A 639 -20.95 -21.71 65.18
N GLY A 640 -20.06 -20.71 65.15
CA GLY A 640 -20.45 -19.29 65.30
C GLY A 640 -21.30 -18.96 66.54
N GLY A 641 -21.15 -19.72 67.63
CA GLY A 641 -21.98 -19.58 68.84
C GLY A 641 -23.43 -20.09 68.73
N LYS A 642 -23.81 -20.72 67.61
CA LYS A 642 -25.12 -21.39 67.44
C LYS A 642 -25.01 -22.90 67.69
N LYS A 643 -26.01 -23.44 68.39
CA LYS A 643 -26.08 -24.87 68.78
C LYS A 643 -26.82 -25.67 67.71
N GLN A 644 -26.11 -26.54 66.99
CA GLN A 644 -26.71 -27.52 66.07
C GLN A 644 -26.89 -28.88 66.75
N TRP A 645 -27.80 -29.69 66.20
CA TRP A 645 -28.07 -31.06 66.64
C TRP A 645 -28.02 -32.06 65.47
N ARG A 646 -27.68 -33.33 65.76
CA ARG A 646 -27.79 -34.51 64.88
C ARG A 646 -28.19 -35.73 65.71
N SER A 647 -28.78 -36.75 65.09
CA SER A 647 -29.12 -38.02 65.74
C SER A 647 -28.53 -39.19 64.97
N SER A 648 -28.21 -40.30 65.65
CA SER A 648 -27.70 -41.51 65.02
C SER A 648 -28.79 -42.29 64.28
N ASN A 649 -28.38 -43.30 63.50
CA ASN A 649 -29.25 -44.43 63.23
C ASN A 649 -29.76 -45.04 64.55
N THR A 650 -31.00 -45.53 64.54
CA THR A 650 -31.57 -46.27 65.65
C THR A 650 -31.11 -47.73 65.59
N VAL A 651 -30.69 -48.30 66.73
CA VAL A 651 -30.33 -49.73 66.83
C VAL A 651 -31.23 -50.42 67.86
N GLN A 652 -31.67 -51.64 67.53
CA GLN A 652 -32.51 -52.46 68.41
C GLN A 652 -31.70 -53.42 69.27
N TYR A 653 -32.18 -53.63 70.49
CA TYR A 653 -31.66 -54.59 71.46
C TYR A 653 -32.82 -55.16 72.30
N ARG A 654 -32.63 -56.30 72.97
CA ARG A 654 -33.69 -56.93 73.79
C ARG A 654 -33.28 -57.18 75.24
N ILE A 655 -34.15 -56.80 76.18
CA ILE A 655 -34.04 -57.25 77.57
C ILE A 655 -34.92 -58.48 77.72
N LEU A 656 -34.30 -59.62 78.04
CA LEU A 656 -34.98 -60.92 78.15
C LEU A 656 -35.79 -60.99 79.46
N GLY A 657 -37.08 -61.33 79.34
CA GLY A 657 -37.98 -61.44 80.48
C GLY A 657 -37.82 -62.75 81.27
N SER A 658 -38.31 -62.77 82.51
CA SER A 658 -38.20 -63.93 83.43
C SER A 658 -39.27 -65.00 83.20
N SER A 659 -39.48 -65.44 81.94
CA SER A 659 -40.47 -66.48 81.60
C SER A 659 -39.95 -67.91 81.87
N THR A 660 -40.43 -68.55 82.93
CA THR A 660 -40.13 -69.96 83.22
C THR A 660 -41.06 -70.92 82.48
N LEU A 661 -40.54 -71.75 81.57
CA LEU A 661 -41.14 -73.04 81.16
C LEU A 661 -40.05 -73.95 80.52
N PRO A 662 -39.88 -75.22 80.95
CA PRO A 662 -38.84 -76.12 80.42
C PRO A 662 -39.40 -77.15 79.41
N GLY A 663 -38.55 -77.62 78.48
CA GLY A 663 -38.86 -78.75 77.59
C GLY A 663 -37.77 -79.07 76.56
N THR A 664 -37.12 -80.22 76.72
CA THR A 664 -36.37 -81.05 75.73
C THR A 664 -36.27 -80.51 74.28
N GLY A 665 -35.10 -80.28 73.67
CA GLY A 665 -34.00 -81.25 73.41
C GLY A 665 -34.06 -81.66 71.91
N PHE A 666 -33.08 -81.37 71.04
CA PHE A 666 -31.72 -81.92 70.96
C PHE A 666 -30.65 -80.88 70.50
N GLY A 667 -29.38 -81.29 70.52
CA GLY A 667 -28.23 -80.74 69.76
C GLY A 667 -27.09 -81.78 69.74
N PRO A 668 -25.84 -81.45 69.37
CA PRO A 668 -25.31 -80.26 68.68
C PRO A 668 -24.80 -80.67 67.25
N PRO A 669 -23.93 -79.91 66.52
CA PRO A 669 -22.56 -79.54 66.93
C PRO A 669 -22.29 -78.02 66.94
N ALA A 670 -21.18 -77.61 67.55
CA ALA A 670 -20.82 -76.20 67.72
C ALA A 670 -19.42 -75.87 67.16
N GLN A 671 -19.39 -74.88 66.25
CA GLN A 671 -18.26 -73.98 65.98
C GLN A 671 -16.96 -74.63 65.37
N ALA A 672 -16.05 -73.89 64.74
CA ALA A 672 -15.81 -72.44 64.78
C ALA A 672 -15.21 -71.85 63.47
N ILE A 673 -14.87 -70.56 63.54
CA ILE A 673 -13.89 -69.78 62.71
C ILE A 673 -14.48 -68.81 61.65
N LYS A 674 -14.46 -67.51 62.05
CA LYS A 674 -14.15 -66.26 61.30
C LYS A 674 -14.95 -65.82 60.04
N ASN A 675 -15.41 -64.56 60.15
CA ASN A 675 -15.31 -63.46 59.15
C ASN A 675 -16.12 -63.55 57.83
N LEU A 676 -16.36 -62.45 57.11
CA LEU A 676 -16.77 -61.06 57.44
C LEU A 676 -17.14 -60.37 56.10
N SER A 677 -18.16 -59.50 56.06
CA SER A 677 -18.61 -58.72 54.86
C SER A 677 -19.17 -59.56 53.69
N LEU A 678 -20.38 -59.36 53.14
CA LEU A 678 -20.92 -58.18 52.39
C LEU A 678 -20.23 -58.00 51.01
N PHE A 679 -20.90 -57.73 49.87
CA PHE A 679 -22.22 -57.08 49.62
C PHE A 679 -22.89 -57.61 48.29
N PRO A 680 -23.88 -56.97 47.58
CA PRO A 680 -24.96 -57.72 46.91
C PRO A 680 -25.05 -57.64 45.35
N SER A 681 -26.13 -58.24 44.83
CA SER A 681 -26.79 -58.09 43.50
C SER A 681 -27.17 -56.61 43.14
N PRO A 682 -27.64 -56.22 41.91
CA PRO A 682 -28.48 -57.01 40.97
C PRO A 682 -28.37 -56.71 39.44
N LEU A 683 -29.31 -57.26 38.66
CA LEU A 683 -29.69 -56.81 37.31
C LEU A 683 -30.92 -55.88 37.37
N GLY A 684 -30.98 -54.82 36.54
CA GLY A 684 -32.23 -54.08 36.27
C GLY A 684 -32.10 -52.62 35.80
N ARG A 685 -32.23 -52.37 34.48
CA ARG A 685 -32.57 -51.11 33.74
C ARG A 685 -32.58 -49.79 34.57
N GLY A 686 -31.91 -48.68 34.24
CA GLY A 686 -31.60 -48.09 32.94
C GLY A 686 -31.71 -46.54 32.99
N VAL A 687 -31.33 -45.86 31.89
CA VAL A 687 -31.53 -44.41 31.57
C VAL A 687 -30.52 -43.37 32.11
N ARG A 688 -29.58 -42.99 31.21
CA ARG A 688 -28.93 -41.66 30.95
C ARG A 688 -28.31 -40.81 32.09
N GLY A 689 -27.06 -40.40 31.87
CA GLY A 689 -26.43 -39.21 32.48
C GLY A 689 -25.00 -38.97 31.97
N GLU A 690 -24.69 -37.77 31.47
CA GLU A 690 -23.34 -37.30 31.09
C GLU A 690 -22.55 -36.85 32.34
N GLY A 691 -21.22 -36.80 32.41
CA GLY A 691 -20.14 -37.04 31.44
C GLY A 691 -18.75 -36.69 32.05
N TYR A 692 -17.77 -36.32 31.21
CA TYR A 692 -16.48 -35.66 31.54
C TYR A 692 -15.29 -36.47 32.14
N SER A 693 -14.38 -36.88 31.25
CA SER A 693 -12.97 -36.42 31.11
C SER A 693 -11.93 -36.43 32.26
N LEU A 694 -10.65 -36.47 31.82
CA LEU A 694 -9.36 -36.19 32.53
C LEU A 694 -8.77 -37.39 33.35
N LEU A 695 -7.45 -37.66 33.39
CA LEU A 695 -6.26 -37.02 32.74
C LEU A 695 -5.02 -37.97 32.76
N PHE A 696 -4.03 -37.74 31.87
CA PHE A 696 -2.62 -38.22 31.91
C PHE A 696 -2.33 -39.75 31.85
N SER A 697 -1.17 -40.27 31.40
CA SER A 697 -0.07 -39.74 30.55
C SER A 697 0.89 -40.87 30.10
N HIS A 698 1.85 -40.53 29.21
CA HIS A 698 3.07 -41.27 28.85
C HIS A 698 2.99 -42.62 28.09
N SER A 699 3.56 -42.61 26.88
CA SER A 699 4.18 -43.78 26.21
C SER A 699 5.66 -43.89 26.63
N PRO A 700 6.38 -45.01 26.36
CA PRO A 700 7.12 -45.06 25.08
C PRO A 700 7.39 -46.46 24.45
N LEU A 701 7.62 -46.44 23.13
CA LEU A 701 8.56 -47.24 22.30
C LEU A 701 8.66 -48.80 22.43
N GLY A 702 8.52 -49.46 21.27
CA GLY A 702 9.02 -50.82 20.99
C GLY A 702 9.14 -51.10 19.48
N ARG A 703 10.27 -51.66 19.01
CA ARG A 703 10.56 -51.95 17.58
C ARG A 703 10.55 -53.45 17.26
N GLY A 704 10.25 -53.81 16.01
CA GLY A 704 10.48 -55.14 15.40
C GLY A 704 9.46 -55.40 14.28
N VAL A 705 9.73 -55.23 12.97
CA VAL A 705 10.84 -55.70 12.09
C VAL A 705 10.76 -57.18 11.71
N ARG A 706 9.95 -57.46 10.69
CA ARG A 706 10.12 -58.39 9.54
C ARG A 706 9.05 -57.95 8.50
N GLY A 707 9.22 -58.09 7.18
CA GLY A 707 10.30 -58.72 6.41
C GLY A 707 9.69 -59.70 5.40
N GLU A 708 9.97 -59.51 4.11
CA GLU A 708 9.43 -60.25 2.95
C GLU A 708 7.92 -60.01 2.63
N GLY A 709 7.46 -59.85 1.38
CA GLY A 709 8.20 -59.37 0.20
C GLY A 709 7.83 -59.89 -1.20
N THR A 710 6.59 -59.71 -1.72
CA THR A 710 6.35 -59.83 -3.19
C THR A 710 5.21 -58.96 -3.75
N ILE A 711 5.63 -57.92 -4.49
CA ILE A 711 5.10 -57.28 -5.71
C ILE A 711 3.68 -57.63 -6.26
N ALA A 712 2.92 -56.55 -6.54
CA ALA A 712 1.87 -56.34 -7.56
C ALA A 712 0.56 -57.20 -7.57
N ARG A 713 -0.52 -56.64 -7.01
CA ARG A 713 -1.43 -55.72 -7.73
C ARG A 713 -2.35 -54.99 -6.73
N ALA A 714 -2.76 -53.77 -7.07
CA ALA A 714 -3.74 -53.00 -6.28
C ALA A 714 -4.65 -52.19 -7.21
N ASP A 715 -5.79 -52.76 -7.58
CA ASP A 715 -6.90 -52.01 -8.17
C ASP A 715 -7.70 -51.33 -7.04
N HIS A 716 -7.78 -49.99 -6.98
CA HIS A 716 -8.85 -49.26 -6.29
C HIS A 716 -8.95 -47.78 -6.73
N ILE A 717 -9.85 -47.53 -7.69
CA ILE A 717 -10.83 -46.42 -7.83
C ILE A 717 -10.62 -45.20 -6.91
N PRO A 718 -10.42 -43.99 -7.49
CA PRO A 718 -11.52 -43.00 -7.57
C PRO A 718 -11.99 -42.78 -9.03
N LEU A 719 -13.30 -42.79 -9.33
CA LEU A 719 -14.21 -41.64 -9.29
C LEU A 719 -13.72 -40.44 -10.13
N LEU A 720 -14.06 -40.39 -11.43
CA LEU A 720 -15.28 -39.76 -11.98
C LEU A 720 -15.35 -38.22 -11.84
N PHE A 721 -14.92 -37.54 -12.90
CA PHE A 721 -15.78 -36.60 -13.62
C PHE A 721 -15.56 -36.79 -15.13
N HIS A 722 -16.61 -37.23 -15.85
CA HIS A 722 -16.57 -37.38 -17.30
C HIS A 722 -17.29 -36.18 -17.93
N GLN A 723 -16.74 -35.62 -19.01
CA GLN A 723 -17.39 -34.55 -19.75
C GLN A 723 -18.49 -35.14 -20.64
N THR A 724 -19.68 -34.54 -20.67
CA THR A 724 -20.74 -34.87 -21.62
C THR A 724 -21.34 -33.59 -22.23
N PRO A 725 -21.69 -33.57 -23.53
CA PRO A 725 -21.83 -32.33 -24.29
C PRO A 725 -23.30 -31.87 -24.49
N LEU A 726 -23.49 -30.58 -24.74
CA LEU A 726 -24.78 -30.02 -25.22
C LEU A 726 -24.57 -28.73 -26.05
N ALA A 727 -23.87 -28.81 -27.18
CA ALA A 727 -23.75 -27.71 -28.16
C ALA A 727 -23.36 -28.14 -29.60
N GLN A 728 -23.55 -29.41 -29.99
CA GLN A 728 -23.23 -29.90 -31.35
C GLN A 728 -24.46 -30.50 -32.03
N SER A 729 -25.32 -29.63 -32.57
CA SER A 729 -26.46 -30.01 -33.44
C SER A 729 -26.89 -28.88 -34.39
N LEU A 730 -25.95 -27.98 -34.74
CA LEU A 730 -26.22 -26.79 -35.57
C LEU A 730 -25.20 -26.56 -36.70
N LEU A 731 -24.12 -27.33 -36.80
CA LEU A 731 -23.02 -27.07 -37.75
C LEU A 731 -23.02 -27.98 -39.00
N ASP A 732 -23.72 -29.12 -38.97
CA ASP A 732 -23.72 -30.10 -40.07
C ASP A 732 -24.84 -29.90 -41.11
N LEU A 733 -25.53 -28.75 -41.07
CA LEU A 733 -26.53 -28.40 -42.08
C LEU A 733 -25.83 -27.97 -43.39
N PRO A 734 -26.14 -28.60 -44.54
CA PRO A 734 -25.41 -28.35 -45.78
C PRO A 734 -25.55 -26.89 -46.25
N THR A 735 -24.54 -26.38 -46.96
CA THR A 735 -24.44 -24.96 -47.36
C THR A 735 -25.67 -24.40 -48.07
N ALA A 736 -26.42 -25.23 -48.82
CA ALA A 736 -27.68 -24.84 -49.44
C ALA A 736 -28.75 -24.40 -48.42
N PHE A 737 -28.79 -25.00 -47.22
CA PHE A 737 -29.69 -24.62 -46.14
C PHE A 737 -29.36 -23.22 -45.61
N TRP A 738 -28.07 -22.93 -45.36
CA TRP A 738 -27.62 -21.63 -44.89
C TRP A 738 -27.82 -20.52 -45.92
N VAL A 739 -27.61 -20.81 -47.21
CA VAL A 739 -27.92 -19.87 -48.30
C VAL A 739 -29.43 -19.63 -48.41
N ALA A 740 -30.26 -20.67 -48.33
CA ALA A 740 -31.71 -20.53 -48.35
C ALA A 740 -32.25 -19.74 -47.15
N LEU A 741 -31.71 -19.97 -45.95
CA LEU A 741 -32.05 -19.24 -44.73
C LEU A 741 -31.65 -17.77 -44.83
N GLY A 742 -30.43 -17.48 -45.32
CA GLY A 742 -29.96 -16.10 -45.54
C GLY A 742 -30.82 -15.35 -46.57
N ILE A 743 -31.20 -16.00 -47.67
CA ILE A 743 -32.11 -15.42 -48.68
C ILE A 743 -33.51 -15.19 -48.09
N ALA A 744 -34.05 -16.12 -47.31
CA ALA A 744 -35.34 -15.95 -46.65
C ALA A 744 -35.35 -14.77 -45.66
N VAL A 745 -34.28 -14.62 -44.85
CA VAL A 745 -34.13 -13.49 -43.91
C VAL A 745 -33.97 -12.16 -44.65
N LEU A 746 -33.21 -12.11 -45.75
CA LEU A 746 -33.09 -10.91 -46.59
C LEU A 746 -34.42 -10.53 -47.26
N LEU A 747 -35.19 -11.50 -47.76
CA LEU A 747 -36.52 -11.25 -48.35
C LEU A 747 -37.54 -10.76 -47.30
N LEU A 748 -37.49 -11.29 -46.07
CA LEU A 748 -38.28 -10.76 -44.95
C LEU A 748 -37.89 -9.32 -44.60
N GLY A 749 -36.58 -9.03 -44.51
CA GLY A 749 -36.08 -7.66 -44.26
C GLY A 749 -36.50 -6.66 -45.35
N ALA A 750 -36.40 -7.07 -46.62
CA ALA A 750 -36.89 -6.29 -47.76
C ALA A 750 -38.41 -6.07 -47.72
N GLY A 751 -39.19 -7.08 -47.31
CA GLY A 751 -40.63 -6.98 -47.11
C GLY A 751 -41.01 -5.95 -46.05
N PHE A 752 -40.35 -5.96 -44.88
CA PHE A 752 -40.56 -4.95 -43.84
C PHE A 752 -40.19 -3.52 -44.30
N LEU A 753 -39.09 -3.37 -45.05
CA LEU A 753 -38.71 -2.09 -45.66
C LEU A 753 -39.73 -1.60 -46.70
N GLY A 754 -40.27 -2.51 -47.52
CA GLY A 754 -41.34 -2.21 -48.48
C GLY A 754 -42.62 -1.73 -47.81
N ILE A 755 -43.08 -2.43 -46.78
CA ILE A 755 -44.25 -2.02 -45.97
C ILE A 755 -44.02 -0.66 -45.31
N ALA A 756 -42.83 -0.42 -44.75
CA ALA A 756 -42.46 0.85 -44.12
C ALA A 756 -42.38 2.04 -45.10
N PHE A 757 -42.26 1.80 -46.41
CA PHE A 757 -42.37 2.82 -47.46
C PHE A 757 -43.78 2.92 -48.09
N SER A 758 -44.55 1.82 -48.10
CA SER A 758 -45.93 1.78 -48.59
C SER A 758 -46.93 2.51 -47.68
N LEU A 759 -46.69 2.51 -46.37
CA LEU A 759 -47.52 3.23 -45.40
C LEU A 759 -47.11 4.72 -45.39
N GLY A 760 -47.80 5.53 -46.20
CA GLY A 760 -47.38 6.87 -46.61
C GLY A 760 -47.26 7.98 -45.53
N ASN A 761 -47.34 7.66 -44.24
CA ASN A 761 -47.20 8.64 -43.15
C ASN A 761 -45.86 8.48 -42.43
N ARG A 762 -44.96 9.46 -42.56
CA ARG A 762 -43.59 9.42 -42.01
C ARG A 762 -43.47 9.73 -40.50
N ALA A 763 -44.59 9.74 -39.76
CA ALA A 763 -44.67 10.31 -38.41
C ALA A 763 -45.35 9.37 -37.38
N SER A 764 -45.16 8.05 -37.52
CA SER A 764 -45.44 7.09 -36.45
C SER A 764 -44.17 6.31 -36.11
N ASP A 765 -43.92 6.10 -34.82
CA ASP A 765 -42.68 5.46 -34.34
C ASP A 765 -42.53 4.04 -34.89
N TRP A 766 -43.65 3.35 -35.14
CA TRP A 766 -43.70 2.05 -35.81
C TRP A 766 -42.98 2.05 -37.18
N ALA A 767 -43.12 3.13 -37.96
CA ALA A 767 -42.48 3.27 -39.26
C ALA A 767 -40.98 3.65 -39.17
N ALA A 768 -40.53 4.18 -38.03
CA ALA A 768 -39.10 4.39 -37.75
C ALA A 768 -38.44 3.10 -37.23
N TRP A 769 -39.11 2.42 -36.29
CA TRP A 769 -38.71 1.13 -35.72
C TRP A 769 -38.57 0.04 -36.80
N ALA A 770 -39.56 -0.09 -37.70
CA ALA A 770 -39.49 -1.03 -38.82
C ALA A 770 -38.30 -0.78 -39.76
N ARG A 771 -37.90 0.48 -39.98
CA ARG A 771 -36.71 0.83 -40.78
C ARG A 771 -35.42 0.45 -40.06
N GLN A 772 -35.28 0.81 -38.78
CA GLN A 772 -34.09 0.47 -38.00
C GLN A 772 -33.92 -1.06 -37.88
N MET A 773 -35.00 -1.80 -37.63
CA MET A 773 -34.93 -3.25 -37.50
C MET A 773 -34.66 -3.95 -38.85
N GLY A 774 -35.21 -3.45 -39.97
CA GLY A 774 -34.87 -3.92 -41.31
C GLY A 774 -33.39 -3.68 -41.69
N ILE A 775 -32.82 -2.53 -41.30
CA ILE A 775 -31.40 -2.23 -41.47
C ILE A 775 -30.53 -3.14 -40.59
N ALA A 776 -30.89 -3.32 -39.32
CA ALA A 776 -30.14 -4.18 -38.39
C ALA A 776 -30.08 -5.64 -38.84
N VAL A 777 -31.21 -6.21 -39.29
CA VAL A 777 -31.27 -7.58 -39.84
C VAL A 777 -30.43 -7.73 -41.11
N SER A 778 -30.42 -6.70 -41.97
CA SER A 778 -29.61 -6.69 -43.20
C SER A 778 -28.11 -6.66 -42.89
N LEU A 779 -27.68 -5.82 -41.93
CA LEU A 779 -26.27 -5.72 -41.51
C LEU A 779 -25.79 -6.99 -40.79
N ALA A 780 -26.60 -7.58 -39.91
CA ALA A 780 -26.29 -8.86 -39.27
C ALA A 780 -26.10 -10.00 -40.29
N SER A 781 -26.95 -10.03 -41.33
CA SER A 781 -26.86 -11.02 -42.42
C SER A 781 -25.55 -10.90 -43.21
N LEU A 782 -25.11 -9.67 -43.51
CA LEU A 782 -23.82 -9.41 -44.18
C LEU A 782 -22.63 -9.86 -43.33
N PHE A 783 -22.67 -9.63 -42.02
CA PHE A 783 -21.59 -10.00 -41.11
C PHE A 783 -21.38 -11.53 -41.02
N PHE A 784 -22.47 -12.30 -41.00
CA PHE A 784 -22.40 -13.78 -41.02
C PHE A 784 -21.80 -14.33 -42.32
N PHE A 785 -22.12 -13.75 -43.48
CA PHE A 785 -21.51 -14.15 -44.75
C PHE A 785 -20.00 -13.87 -44.81
N GLY A 786 -19.54 -12.74 -44.27
CA GLY A 786 -18.11 -12.42 -44.19
C GLY A 786 -17.32 -13.42 -43.33
N ALA A 787 -17.83 -13.76 -42.15
CA ALA A 787 -17.19 -14.72 -41.25
C ALA A 787 -17.07 -16.13 -41.87
N ALA A 788 -18.12 -16.62 -42.54
CA ALA A 788 -18.12 -17.92 -43.19
C ALA A 788 -17.16 -18.00 -44.40
N TRP A 789 -16.95 -16.89 -45.11
CA TRP A 789 -16.00 -16.82 -46.22
C TRP A 789 -14.55 -16.86 -45.73
N TRP A 790 -14.22 -16.13 -44.66
CA TRP A 790 -12.87 -16.04 -44.10
C TRP A 790 -12.36 -17.40 -43.60
N LEU A 791 -13.17 -18.15 -42.85
CA LEU A 791 -12.81 -19.47 -42.31
C LEU A 791 -12.47 -20.52 -43.38
N LYS A 792 -12.93 -20.34 -44.63
CA LYS A 792 -12.68 -21.29 -45.72
C LYS A 792 -11.31 -21.10 -46.39
N ASN A 793 -10.70 -19.92 -46.29
CA ASN A 793 -9.52 -19.53 -47.07
C ASN A 793 -8.20 -19.61 -46.29
N SER A 794 -8.22 -20.02 -45.01
CA SER A 794 -7.07 -19.92 -44.09
C SER A 794 -6.28 -21.21 -43.85
N PHE A 795 -6.52 -22.29 -44.60
CA PHE A 795 -5.81 -23.57 -44.42
C PHE A 795 -5.33 -24.20 -45.74
N THR A 796 -4.04 -23.98 -46.06
CA THR A 796 -3.28 -24.77 -47.05
C THR A 796 -1.85 -25.00 -46.53
N LEU A 797 -1.46 -26.25 -46.34
CA LEU A 797 -0.13 -26.66 -45.86
C LEU A 797 0.76 -27.12 -47.04
N PRO A 798 2.05 -26.72 -47.10
CA PRO A 798 3.08 -27.42 -47.86
C PRO A 798 3.49 -28.75 -47.19
N GLN A 799 4.03 -29.69 -47.96
CA GLN A 799 4.38 -31.04 -47.50
C GLN A 799 5.88 -31.30 -47.31
N THR A 800 6.12 -32.32 -46.48
CA THR A 800 7.35 -33.03 -46.08
C THR A 800 8.49 -33.23 -47.09
N ALA A 801 9.71 -32.93 -46.64
CA ALA A 801 10.95 -33.71 -46.81
C ALA A 801 12.00 -33.15 -45.81
N GLY A 802 12.93 -33.89 -45.18
CA GLY A 802 13.17 -35.34 -45.05
C GLY A 802 13.99 -35.60 -43.76
N THR A 803 14.27 -36.85 -43.40
CA THR A 803 14.96 -37.21 -42.13
C THR A 803 16.49 -37.15 -42.23
N ASP A 804 17.17 -36.80 -41.13
CA ASP A 804 18.35 -37.51 -40.58
C ASP A 804 18.73 -36.97 -39.17
N GLU A 805 19.72 -37.59 -38.51
CA GLU A 805 19.90 -37.57 -37.05
C GLU A 805 20.75 -36.41 -36.45
N ILE A 806 20.69 -36.29 -35.11
CA ILE A 806 21.31 -35.22 -34.30
C ILE A 806 22.71 -35.64 -33.82
N PRO A 807 23.73 -34.77 -33.97
CA PRO A 807 24.54 -34.41 -32.80
C PRO A 807 24.91 -32.91 -32.72
N THR A 808 24.63 -32.31 -31.56
CA THR A 808 25.31 -31.15 -30.93
C THR A 808 26.04 -30.14 -31.81
N LEU A 809 25.51 -28.91 -31.90
CA LEU A 809 26.27 -27.72 -32.32
C LEU A 809 26.10 -26.54 -31.35
N THR A 810 27.13 -25.71 -31.30
CA THR A 810 27.30 -24.54 -30.42
C THR A 810 26.39 -23.36 -30.77
N ASN A 811 26.05 -22.53 -29.78
CA ASN A 811 25.48 -21.20 -30.01
C ASN A 811 26.46 -20.31 -30.79
N THR A 812 26.29 -20.22 -32.11
CA THR A 812 26.88 -19.17 -32.95
C THR A 812 25.78 -18.23 -33.43
N ILE A 813 25.79 -17.00 -32.91
CA ILE A 813 24.89 -15.92 -33.34
C ILE A 813 25.15 -15.65 -34.84
N PRO A 814 24.12 -15.50 -35.69
CA PRO A 814 24.32 -15.15 -37.09
C PRO A 814 25.00 -13.76 -37.21
N PRO A 815 25.95 -13.58 -38.15
CA PRO A 815 26.65 -12.30 -38.28
C PRO A 815 25.67 -11.18 -38.62
N GLN A 816 25.79 -10.06 -37.92
CA GLN A 816 25.16 -8.80 -38.30
C GLN A 816 25.54 -8.44 -39.75
N PRO A 817 24.63 -7.82 -40.53
CA PRO A 817 25.01 -7.23 -41.82
C PRO A 817 26.13 -6.19 -41.59
N PRO A 818 27.07 -6.03 -42.54
CA PRO A 818 28.29 -5.27 -42.30
C PRO A 818 27.98 -3.81 -41.94
N GLN A 819 28.35 -3.44 -40.72
CA GLN A 819 28.35 -2.07 -40.22
C GLN A 819 29.34 -1.24 -41.06
N VAL A 820 28.85 -0.55 -42.09
CA VAL A 820 29.60 0.49 -42.79
C VAL A 820 29.65 1.73 -41.90
N ALA A 821 30.52 1.67 -40.88
CA ALA A 821 30.84 2.80 -40.04
C ALA A 821 31.58 3.85 -40.89
N PHE A 822 30.88 4.91 -41.27
CA PHE A 822 31.54 6.12 -41.76
C PHE A 822 32.31 6.74 -40.59
N PRO A 823 33.65 6.86 -40.66
CA PRO A 823 34.40 7.56 -39.62
C PRO A 823 34.02 9.05 -39.66
N PRO A 824 33.73 9.68 -38.51
CA PRO A 824 33.50 11.13 -38.47
C PRO A 824 34.80 11.87 -38.85
N PRO A 825 34.72 13.01 -39.57
CA PRO A 825 35.91 13.83 -39.84
C PRO A 825 36.55 14.35 -38.54
N GLU A 826 37.89 14.43 -38.53
CA GLU A 826 38.72 14.76 -37.35
C GLU A 826 38.56 16.19 -36.78
N TRP A 827 37.52 16.93 -37.19
CA TRP A 827 37.23 18.31 -36.78
C TRP A 827 35.85 18.49 -36.13
N TRP A 828 35.23 17.40 -35.65
CA TRP A 828 33.89 17.41 -35.06
C TRP A 828 33.86 17.65 -33.52
N ASP A 829 35.01 17.80 -32.86
CA ASP A 829 35.16 17.86 -31.39
C ASP A 829 34.82 19.22 -30.76
N ALA A 830 33.57 19.64 -30.95
CA ALA A 830 32.89 20.62 -30.10
C ALA A 830 31.41 20.22 -29.94
N GLN A 831 31.05 19.68 -28.77
CA GLN A 831 29.64 19.55 -28.42
C GLN A 831 29.07 20.94 -28.08
N PRO A 832 27.86 21.30 -28.52
CA PRO A 832 26.97 22.05 -27.66
C PRO A 832 26.51 21.12 -26.53
N ASP A 833 26.45 21.63 -25.30
CA ASP A 833 25.88 20.90 -24.17
C ASP A 833 24.43 20.47 -24.48
N ARG A 834 23.88 19.56 -23.64
CA ARG A 834 22.46 19.19 -23.71
C ARG A 834 21.60 20.45 -23.75
N LEU A 835 20.62 20.50 -24.67
CA LEU A 835 19.75 21.68 -24.79
C LEU A 835 19.17 22.04 -23.41
N PRO A 836 19.26 23.32 -22.98
CA PRO A 836 18.78 23.73 -21.68
C PRO A 836 17.27 23.49 -21.59
N ASP A 837 16.77 23.14 -20.40
CA ASP A 837 15.33 22.94 -20.20
C ASP A 837 14.59 24.28 -20.32
N TYR A 838 14.09 24.55 -21.52
CA TYR A 838 13.37 25.77 -21.85
C TYR A 838 12.01 25.81 -21.13
N PRO A 839 11.58 26.97 -20.59
CA PRO A 839 10.28 27.09 -19.95
C PRO A 839 9.17 26.92 -20.98
N VAL A 840 8.26 25.99 -20.72
CA VAL A 840 7.04 25.80 -21.53
C VAL A 840 6.16 27.05 -21.40
N PRO A 841 5.74 27.70 -22.51
CA PRO A 841 4.85 28.85 -22.46
C PRO A 841 3.46 28.45 -21.98
N THR A 842 2.70 29.38 -21.41
CA THR A 842 1.29 29.14 -21.07
C THR A 842 0.44 29.04 -22.34
N PRO A 843 -0.48 28.07 -22.49
CA PRO A 843 -1.36 28.00 -23.65
C PRO A 843 -2.38 29.14 -23.67
N THR A 844 -2.52 29.79 -24.84
CA THR A 844 -3.55 30.80 -25.08
C THR A 844 -4.83 30.14 -25.58
N LEU A 845 -5.80 29.94 -24.69
CA LEU A 845 -7.13 29.42 -25.06
C LEU A 845 -7.95 30.50 -25.79
N THR A 846 -8.73 30.09 -26.79
CA THR A 846 -9.73 30.97 -27.43
C THR A 846 -11.01 31.08 -26.58
N SER A 847 -11.81 32.13 -26.80
CA SER A 847 -13.02 32.44 -26.01
C SER A 847 -14.05 31.32 -25.94
N ASP A 848 -14.02 30.42 -26.91
CA ASP A 848 -15.04 29.41 -27.15
C ASP A 848 -14.63 28.04 -26.57
N GLN A 849 -13.40 27.94 -26.04
CA GLN A 849 -12.85 26.74 -25.40
C GLN A 849 -12.97 26.79 -23.88
N LYS A 850 -13.42 25.69 -23.28
CA LYS A 850 -13.71 25.60 -21.86
C LYS A 850 -12.55 24.93 -21.12
N ALA A 851 -11.85 25.69 -20.28
CA ALA A 851 -10.61 25.27 -19.61
C ALA A 851 -10.69 24.01 -18.71
N SER A 852 -11.88 23.47 -18.45
CA SER A 852 -12.07 22.20 -17.71
C SER A 852 -12.18 20.96 -18.59
N GLU A 853 -12.25 21.12 -19.91
CA GLU A 853 -12.44 20.04 -20.89
C GLU A 853 -11.26 19.94 -21.89
N VAL A 854 -10.26 20.83 -21.75
CA VAL A 854 -9.05 20.92 -22.59
C VAL A 854 -7.83 20.42 -21.80
N ASP A 855 -6.90 19.76 -22.50
CA ASP A 855 -5.57 19.45 -21.97
C ASP A 855 -4.60 20.60 -22.28
N ASP A 856 -4.19 21.29 -21.23
CA ASP A 856 -3.22 22.39 -21.18
C ASP A 856 -1.88 21.91 -20.57
N THR A 857 -1.56 20.60 -20.66
CA THR A 857 -0.28 20.03 -20.21
C THR A 857 0.58 19.56 -21.38
N PRO A 858 1.91 19.77 -21.33
CA PRO A 858 2.78 19.54 -22.48
C PRO A 858 2.94 18.05 -22.81
N PRO A 859 3.27 17.69 -24.05
CA PRO A 859 3.69 16.34 -24.39
C PRO A 859 4.96 15.98 -23.63
N THR A 860 4.95 14.85 -22.92
CA THR A 860 6.06 14.36 -22.09
C THR A 860 6.72 13.11 -22.67
N ARG A 861 6.01 12.33 -23.48
CA ARG A 861 6.49 11.04 -24.01
C ARG A 861 5.79 10.64 -25.31
N LEU A 862 6.54 10.10 -26.26
CA LEU A 862 6.06 9.54 -27.51
C LEU A 862 6.33 8.03 -27.55
N LEU A 863 5.32 7.25 -27.97
CA LEU A 863 5.43 5.82 -28.20
C LEU A 863 4.99 5.49 -29.63
N ILE A 864 5.85 4.84 -30.42
CA ILE A 864 5.51 4.33 -31.76
C ILE A 864 5.77 2.82 -31.77
N PRO A 865 4.76 1.98 -31.43
CA PRO A 865 4.96 0.56 -31.16
C PRO A 865 5.61 -0.23 -32.30
N LYS A 866 5.36 0.16 -33.56
CA LYS A 866 5.93 -0.49 -34.75
C LYS A 866 7.45 -0.29 -34.89
N LEU A 867 7.97 0.82 -34.38
CA LEU A 867 9.41 1.13 -34.39
C LEU A 867 10.13 0.63 -33.13
N GLY A 868 9.39 0.09 -32.15
CA GLY A 868 9.90 -0.13 -30.79
C GLY A 868 10.23 1.17 -30.04
N LEU A 869 9.86 2.34 -30.58
CA LEU A 869 10.26 3.63 -30.06
C LEU A 869 9.44 4.01 -28.82
N ASP A 870 10.15 4.31 -27.74
CA ASP A 870 9.65 4.84 -26.47
C ASP A 870 10.60 5.95 -26.00
N ALA A 871 10.18 7.21 -26.14
CA ALA A 871 11.08 8.37 -26.00
C ALA A 871 10.45 9.54 -25.23
N ILE A 872 11.28 10.26 -24.47
CA ILE A 872 10.88 11.47 -23.74
C ILE A 872 10.76 12.64 -24.73
N VAL A 873 9.70 13.43 -24.58
CA VAL A 873 9.50 14.67 -25.33
C VAL A 873 9.93 15.86 -24.47
N LYS A 874 10.73 16.77 -25.03
CA LYS A 874 11.14 18.04 -24.42
C LYS A 874 10.65 19.22 -25.26
N TYR A 875 10.18 20.28 -24.61
CA TYR A 875 9.86 21.54 -25.30
C TYR A 875 11.15 22.24 -25.77
N VAL A 876 11.18 22.66 -27.03
CA VAL A 876 12.27 23.46 -27.61
C VAL A 876 11.66 24.64 -28.40
N PRO A 877 12.05 25.89 -28.11
CA PRO A 877 11.62 27.06 -28.89
C PRO A 877 11.98 26.89 -30.36
N PHE A 878 11.00 27.15 -31.23
CA PHE A 878 11.23 27.23 -32.67
C PHE A 878 11.24 28.70 -33.09
N ASP A 879 12.31 29.11 -33.77
CA ASP A 879 12.61 30.49 -34.16
C ASP A 879 12.05 30.86 -35.56
N GLY A 880 11.55 29.88 -36.31
CA GLY A 880 11.10 30.03 -37.71
C GLY A 880 12.18 29.73 -38.76
N PHE A 881 13.42 29.45 -38.36
CA PHE A 881 14.58 29.35 -39.25
C PHE A 881 15.53 28.17 -38.94
N THR A 882 15.41 27.53 -37.78
CA THR A 882 16.33 26.49 -37.30
C THR A 882 15.59 25.32 -36.67
N TRP A 883 15.85 24.10 -37.17
CA TRP A 883 15.48 22.85 -36.50
C TRP A 883 16.45 22.56 -35.34
N LEU A 884 16.37 23.33 -34.24
CA LEU A 884 17.33 23.28 -33.13
C LEU A 884 17.20 21.99 -32.29
N ILE A 885 17.72 20.87 -32.80
CA ILE A 885 17.73 19.56 -32.09
C ILE A 885 19.15 19.05 -31.77
N SER A 886 20.20 19.79 -32.16
CA SER A 886 21.60 19.35 -32.11
C SER A 886 22.16 18.99 -30.72
N GLY A 887 21.53 19.46 -29.64
CA GLY A 887 21.84 19.10 -28.24
C GLY A 887 20.88 18.09 -27.60
N LEU A 888 20.02 17.41 -28.38
CA LEU A 888 19.23 16.27 -27.91
C LEU A 888 19.93 14.94 -28.22
N GLN A 889 19.67 13.93 -27.41
CA GLN A 889 20.18 12.56 -27.58
C GLN A 889 19.03 11.65 -28.03
N ASN A 890 18.44 10.87 -27.11
CA ASN A 890 17.27 10.03 -27.40
C ASN A 890 15.94 10.78 -27.16
N GLU A 891 16.00 12.03 -26.69
CA GLU A 891 14.85 12.91 -26.54
C GLU A 891 14.32 13.42 -27.90
N ILE A 892 13.04 13.77 -27.93
CA ILE A 892 12.34 14.34 -29.08
C ILE A 892 11.96 15.78 -28.76
N ALA A 893 12.26 16.72 -29.66
CA ALA A 893 11.86 18.12 -29.52
C ALA A 893 10.38 18.29 -29.89
N TRP A 894 9.55 18.80 -28.98
CA TRP A 894 8.30 19.46 -29.34
C TRP A 894 8.58 20.92 -29.69
N MET A 895 8.18 21.33 -30.89
CA MET A 895 8.53 22.63 -31.46
C MET A 895 7.62 23.73 -30.94
N GLY A 896 8.21 24.72 -30.26
CA GLY A 896 7.50 25.66 -29.40
C GLY A 896 6.58 26.69 -30.05
N SER A 897 6.48 26.73 -31.38
CA SER A 897 5.48 27.52 -32.10
C SER A 897 4.23 26.71 -32.48
N THR A 898 4.22 25.40 -32.19
CA THR A 898 3.20 24.46 -32.68
C THR A 898 2.15 24.14 -31.63
N SER A 899 1.05 23.54 -32.04
CA SER A 899 -0.10 23.28 -31.19
C SER A 899 0.20 22.28 -30.07
N TRP A 900 -0.67 22.29 -29.07
CA TRP A 900 -0.67 21.33 -27.97
C TRP A 900 -1.46 20.08 -28.38
N PRO A 901 -1.13 18.90 -27.83
CA PRO A 901 -1.82 17.64 -28.16
C PRO A 901 -3.34 17.75 -28.03
N GLY A 902 -4.05 17.55 -29.14
CA GLY A 902 -5.51 17.59 -29.20
C GLY A 902 -6.18 18.98 -29.11
N LEU A 903 -5.42 20.08 -29.02
CA LEU A 903 -6.00 21.44 -28.89
C LEU A 903 -6.50 22.04 -30.21
N GLY A 904 -6.36 21.31 -31.34
CA GLY A 904 -7.01 21.62 -32.61
C GLY A 904 -6.15 22.37 -33.63
N SER A 905 -4.91 21.94 -33.86
CA SER A 905 -4.03 22.38 -34.96
C SER A 905 -2.86 21.38 -35.11
N ASN A 906 -1.78 21.77 -35.80
CA ASN A 906 -0.59 20.96 -36.04
C ASN A 906 0.33 20.95 -34.81
N THR A 907 0.67 19.77 -34.29
CA THR A 907 1.69 19.54 -33.25
C THR A 907 2.93 18.98 -33.94
N ALA A 908 4.08 19.66 -33.90
CA ALA A 908 5.30 19.14 -34.56
C ALA A 908 6.34 18.62 -33.56
N LEU A 909 6.84 17.42 -33.84
CA LEU A 909 7.89 16.74 -33.10
C LEU A 909 9.09 16.48 -34.02
N ALA A 910 10.28 16.91 -33.61
CA ALA A 910 11.53 16.70 -34.36
C ALA A 910 12.51 15.81 -33.57
N GLY A 911 13.22 14.92 -34.26
CA GLY A 911 14.13 13.96 -33.62
C GLY A 911 15.22 13.47 -34.57
N HIS A 912 16.37 13.08 -34.02
CA HIS A 912 17.52 12.66 -34.81
C HIS A 912 17.29 11.36 -35.58
N VAL A 913 17.80 11.32 -36.80
CA VAL A 913 17.98 10.08 -37.58
C VAL A 913 19.22 9.34 -37.08
N THR A 914 20.30 10.05 -36.75
CA THR A 914 21.57 9.51 -36.25
C THR A 914 22.12 10.46 -35.20
N LEU A 915 22.61 9.93 -34.09
CA LEU A 915 23.16 10.68 -32.97
C LEU A 915 24.61 11.11 -33.24
N ARG A 916 25.09 12.11 -32.48
CA ARG A 916 26.46 12.67 -32.62
C ARG A 916 27.60 11.68 -32.32
N ASN A 917 27.29 10.50 -31.78
CA ASN A 917 28.21 9.37 -31.55
C ASN A 917 28.12 8.27 -32.62
N GLY A 918 27.36 8.47 -33.71
CA GLY A 918 27.17 7.51 -34.80
C GLY A 918 26.08 6.45 -34.54
N ALA A 919 25.45 6.42 -33.36
CA ALA A 919 24.35 5.51 -33.08
C ALA A 919 23.04 5.95 -33.75
N ASP A 920 22.12 5.01 -33.95
CA ASP A 920 20.78 5.30 -34.48
C ASP A 920 19.99 6.23 -33.53
N GLY A 921 19.38 7.29 -34.08
CA GLY A 921 18.56 8.24 -33.31
C GLY A 921 17.10 7.80 -33.17
N PRO A 922 16.29 8.48 -32.34
CA PRO A 922 14.90 8.08 -32.06
C PRO A 922 14.01 8.02 -33.31
N PHE A 923 14.32 8.77 -34.37
CA PHE A 923 13.58 8.72 -35.64
C PHE A 923 14.34 8.03 -36.79
N ARG A 924 15.37 7.21 -36.48
CA ARG A 924 16.16 6.47 -37.47
C ARG A 924 15.35 5.77 -38.56
N TYR A 925 14.26 5.12 -38.15
CA TYR A 925 13.43 4.24 -38.96
C TYR A 925 12.04 4.83 -39.26
N LEU A 926 11.89 6.15 -39.18
CA LEU A 926 10.63 6.86 -39.44
C LEU A 926 10.12 6.61 -40.87
N ASP A 927 11.03 6.29 -41.80
CA ASP A 927 10.80 5.90 -43.20
C ASP A 927 10.09 4.54 -43.35
N THR A 928 10.05 3.72 -42.30
CA THR A 928 9.36 2.42 -42.30
C THR A 928 7.86 2.53 -41.97
N LEU A 929 7.40 3.71 -41.53
CA LEU A 929 5.99 3.98 -41.25
C LEU A 929 5.14 4.02 -42.53
N ARG A 930 3.90 3.57 -42.43
CA ARG A 930 2.92 3.41 -43.50
C ARG A 930 1.55 3.89 -43.02
N LYS A 931 0.68 4.24 -43.96
CA LYS A 931 -0.69 4.71 -43.66
C LYS A 931 -1.44 3.72 -42.75
N GLY A 932 -1.99 4.21 -41.64
CA GLY A 932 -2.70 3.43 -40.62
C GLY A 932 -1.85 3.01 -39.41
N ASP A 933 -0.52 3.18 -39.45
CA ASP A 933 0.34 2.87 -38.30
C ASP A 933 0.02 3.73 -37.08
N GLU A 934 0.30 3.19 -35.90
CA GLU A 934 -0.07 3.77 -34.61
C GLU A 934 1.02 4.63 -33.99
N ILE A 935 0.64 5.83 -33.56
CA ILE A 935 1.47 6.73 -32.75
C ILE A 935 0.67 7.11 -31.49
N ARG A 936 1.30 7.06 -30.31
CA ARG A 936 0.70 7.52 -29.04
C ARG A 936 1.53 8.64 -28.43
N LEU A 937 0.90 9.76 -28.17
CA LEU A 937 1.51 10.93 -27.51
C LEU A 937 0.90 11.11 -26.11
N TYR A 938 1.74 11.19 -25.10
CA TYR A 938 1.34 11.28 -23.69
C TYR A 938 1.59 12.71 -23.16
N THR A 939 0.65 13.22 -22.38
CA THR A 939 0.74 14.46 -21.60
C THR A 939 0.68 14.12 -20.10
N GLU A 940 0.51 15.10 -19.21
CA GLU A 940 0.21 14.82 -17.79
C GLU A 940 -1.25 14.41 -17.60
N LYS A 941 -2.17 15.00 -18.36
CA LYS A 941 -3.63 14.79 -18.23
C LYS A 941 -4.22 13.77 -19.19
N GLY A 942 -3.48 13.29 -20.20
CA GLY A 942 -4.07 12.54 -21.31
C GLY A 942 -3.12 11.67 -22.13
N VAL A 943 -3.74 10.87 -23.01
CA VAL A 943 -3.09 10.07 -24.06
C VAL A 943 -3.82 10.30 -25.37
N TYR A 944 -3.06 10.61 -26.41
CA TYR A 944 -3.55 10.95 -27.75
C TYR A 944 -3.09 9.90 -28.76
N LEU A 945 -4.05 9.30 -29.43
CA LEU A 945 -3.88 8.22 -30.40
C LEU A 945 -3.97 8.82 -31.81
N TYR A 946 -2.87 8.77 -32.55
CA TYR A 946 -2.75 9.28 -33.91
C TYR A 946 -2.54 8.13 -34.90
N ARG A 947 -3.08 8.28 -36.12
CA ARG A 947 -2.89 7.35 -37.24
C ARG A 947 -2.09 8.03 -38.35
N VAL A 948 -0.99 7.41 -38.77
CA VAL A 948 -0.19 7.88 -39.92
C VAL A 948 -1.07 7.99 -41.16
N GLN A 949 -1.04 9.13 -41.84
CA GLN A 949 -1.76 9.35 -43.10
C GLN A 949 -0.85 9.24 -44.31
N GLU A 950 0.36 9.79 -44.23
CA GLU A 950 1.32 9.90 -45.31
C GLU A 950 2.74 10.16 -44.78
N SER A 951 3.73 9.96 -45.66
CA SER A 951 5.13 10.29 -45.44
C SER A 951 5.68 10.95 -46.69
N LEU A 952 6.34 12.10 -46.55
CA LEU A 952 6.84 12.91 -47.65
C LEU A 952 8.23 13.48 -47.32
N VAL A 953 8.98 13.87 -48.35
CA VAL A 953 10.32 14.46 -48.20
C VAL A 953 10.27 15.91 -48.67
N VAL A 954 10.77 16.82 -47.82
CA VAL A 954 10.93 18.24 -48.12
C VAL A 954 12.40 18.65 -48.02
N LYS A 955 12.72 19.86 -48.44
CA LYS A 955 14.04 20.46 -48.23
C LYS A 955 14.26 20.85 -46.76
N ASP A 956 15.50 21.11 -46.39
CA ASP A 956 15.84 21.59 -45.06
C ASP A 956 15.35 23.00 -44.73
N ASP A 957 15.11 23.84 -45.75
CA ASP A 957 14.53 25.18 -45.66
C ASP A 957 12.99 25.24 -45.71
N ASP A 958 12.31 24.09 -45.88
CA ASP A 958 10.85 24.04 -45.99
C ASP A 958 10.16 23.93 -44.61
N PHE A 959 9.95 25.08 -43.99
CA PHE A 959 9.20 25.21 -42.73
C PHE A 959 7.67 25.24 -42.91
N SER A 960 7.13 24.90 -44.09
CA SER A 960 5.67 24.86 -44.31
C SER A 960 4.98 23.71 -43.56
N VAL A 961 5.68 22.59 -43.37
CA VAL A 961 5.16 21.36 -42.74
C VAL A 961 4.82 21.50 -41.24
N VAL A 962 5.30 22.56 -40.58
CA VAL A 962 4.99 22.85 -39.16
C VAL A 962 4.00 24.00 -38.98
N GLN A 963 3.43 24.51 -40.07
CA GLN A 963 2.41 25.56 -39.99
C GLN A 963 1.08 25.03 -39.41
N PRO A 964 0.25 25.90 -38.80
CA PRO A 964 -1.07 25.53 -38.28
C PRO A 964 -2.00 24.89 -39.32
N THR A 965 -2.65 23.79 -38.95
CA THR A 965 -3.66 23.09 -39.77
C THR A 965 -5.08 23.34 -39.27
N GLN A 966 -6.08 23.15 -40.13
CA GLN A 966 -7.50 23.23 -39.75
C GLN A 966 -7.98 22.01 -38.95
N GLU A 967 -7.30 20.87 -39.09
CA GLU A 967 -7.55 19.64 -38.34
C GLU A 967 -6.41 19.34 -37.36
N ALA A 968 -6.68 18.51 -36.34
CA ALA A 968 -5.70 18.12 -35.34
C ALA A 968 -4.68 17.11 -35.91
N MET A 969 -3.50 17.61 -36.27
CA MET A 969 -2.42 16.86 -36.92
C MET A 969 -1.20 16.73 -36.00
N LEU A 970 -0.49 15.61 -36.12
CA LEU A 970 0.82 15.37 -35.54
C LEU A 970 1.81 15.21 -36.69
N THR A 971 2.88 16.00 -36.65
CA THR A 971 3.95 16.01 -37.66
C THR A 971 5.23 15.51 -37.03
N LEU A 972 5.78 14.40 -37.52
CA LEU A 972 7.07 13.85 -37.07
C LEU A 972 8.14 14.17 -38.12
N ILE A 973 9.27 14.76 -37.71
CA ILE A 973 10.29 15.30 -38.62
C ILE A 973 11.68 14.77 -38.27
N THR A 974 12.39 14.27 -39.27
CA THR A 974 13.80 13.87 -39.14
C THR A 974 14.60 14.16 -40.40
N CYS A 975 15.92 13.98 -40.34
CA CYS A 975 16.83 14.29 -41.45
C CYS A 975 16.92 13.14 -42.46
N THR A 976 16.99 13.47 -43.75
CA THR A 976 17.25 12.53 -44.84
C THR A 976 18.10 13.20 -45.94
N GLY A 977 18.45 12.50 -47.01
CA GLY A 977 19.25 13.07 -48.10
C GLY A 977 20.66 13.50 -47.64
N TRP A 978 21.43 12.56 -47.06
CA TRP A 978 22.81 12.82 -46.64
C TRP A 978 23.72 13.11 -47.85
N ASN A 979 24.48 14.20 -47.78
CA ASN A 979 25.47 14.56 -48.78
C ASN A 979 26.89 14.39 -48.22
N ASN A 980 27.67 13.49 -48.85
CA ASN A 980 29.05 13.18 -48.43
C ASN A 980 30.04 14.33 -48.65
N ASP A 981 29.86 15.13 -49.70
CA ASP A 981 30.77 16.22 -50.06
C ASP A 981 30.57 17.47 -49.17
N LEU A 982 29.37 17.62 -48.61
CA LEU A 982 28.97 18.74 -47.75
C LEU A 982 28.84 18.39 -46.26
N GLY A 983 28.91 17.09 -45.91
CA GLY A 983 28.92 16.61 -44.52
C GLY A 983 27.62 16.85 -43.73
N HIS A 984 26.48 16.99 -44.41
CA HIS A 984 25.17 17.20 -43.77
C HIS A 984 23.99 16.67 -44.59
N TYR A 985 22.80 16.68 -43.97
CA TYR A 985 21.53 16.25 -44.55
C TYR A 985 20.80 17.41 -45.25
N LEU A 986 20.57 17.29 -46.56
CA LEU A 986 19.93 18.32 -47.40
C LEU A 986 18.39 18.28 -47.37
N GLU A 987 17.81 17.21 -46.83
CA GLU A 987 16.36 16.96 -46.88
C GLU A 987 15.80 16.61 -45.50
N ARG A 988 14.48 16.71 -45.35
CA ARG A 988 13.75 16.29 -44.14
C ARG A 988 12.67 15.30 -44.53
N LEU A 989 12.67 14.16 -43.85
CA LEU A 989 11.57 13.21 -43.90
C LEU A 989 10.49 13.65 -42.91
N VAL A 990 9.27 13.78 -43.39
CA VAL A 990 8.11 14.26 -42.65
C VAL A 990 7.02 13.19 -42.69
N VAL A 991 6.45 12.86 -41.53
CA VAL A 991 5.30 11.96 -41.42
C VAL A 991 4.13 12.71 -40.78
N HIS A 992 3.03 12.80 -41.53
CA HIS A 992 1.78 13.39 -41.04
C HIS A 992 0.86 12.30 -40.48
N ALA A 993 0.28 12.55 -39.30
CA ALA A 993 -0.68 11.68 -38.65
C ALA A 993 -1.87 12.46 -38.11
N THR A 994 -3.09 11.95 -38.29
CA THR A 994 -4.34 12.59 -37.80
C THR A 994 -4.75 12.00 -36.46
N LEU A 995 -5.31 12.84 -35.58
CA LEU A 995 -5.86 12.39 -34.30
C LEU A 995 -7.06 11.45 -34.53
N GLU A 996 -6.96 10.22 -34.02
CA GLU A 996 -8.05 9.23 -34.03
C GLU A 996 -8.88 9.29 -32.74
N LYS A 997 -8.21 9.44 -31.59
CA LYS A 997 -8.87 9.46 -30.27
C LYS A 997 -8.00 10.10 -29.18
N SER A 998 -8.62 10.73 -28.19
CA SER A 998 -7.99 11.09 -26.92
C SER A 998 -8.61 10.32 -25.73
N GLN A 999 -7.86 10.20 -24.64
CA GLN A 999 -8.30 9.62 -23.37
C GLN A 999 -7.64 10.37 -22.21
N THR A 1000 -8.42 10.79 -21.21
CA THR A 1000 -7.91 11.47 -20.01
C THR A 1000 -7.42 10.49 -18.94
N ILE A 1001 -6.35 10.87 -18.24
CA ILE A 1001 -5.74 10.13 -17.14
C ILE A 1001 -6.43 10.56 -15.83
N GLY A 1002 -7.64 10.02 -15.62
CA GLY A 1002 -8.47 10.36 -14.47
C GLY A 1002 -7.87 9.92 -13.13
N GLY A 1003 -7.70 10.85 -12.20
CA GLY A 1003 -7.35 10.54 -10.82
C GLY A 1003 -8.49 9.80 -10.10
N VAL A 1004 -8.13 8.72 -9.39
CA VAL A 1004 -9.02 7.80 -8.65
C VAL A 1004 -9.94 6.94 -9.53
N MET A 1005 -9.62 5.63 -9.61
CA MET A 1005 -10.63 4.59 -9.83
C MET A 1005 -10.69 3.64 -8.62
N PRO A 1006 -11.89 3.25 -8.16
CA PRO A 1006 -12.06 2.26 -7.09
C PRO A 1006 -11.91 0.83 -7.63
N TRP A 1007 -11.02 0.05 -7.00
CA TRP A 1007 -10.98 -1.42 -6.99
C TRP A 1007 -10.93 -2.19 -8.33
N GLY A 1008 -9.71 -2.55 -8.75
CA GLY A 1008 -9.35 -3.98 -8.71
C GLY A 1008 -9.30 -4.80 -10.00
N VAL A 1009 -8.34 -4.52 -10.90
CA VAL A 1009 -7.69 -5.53 -11.77
C VAL A 1009 -6.19 -5.23 -11.80
N PRO A 1010 -5.27 -6.21 -11.66
CA PRO A 1010 -3.84 -5.92 -11.48
C PRO A 1010 -3.11 -5.57 -12.79
N PHE A 1011 -2.09 -4.71 -12.66
CA PHE A 1011 -1.02 -4.59 -13.66
C PHE A 1011 -0.21 -5.89 -13.73
N LEU A 1012 -0.17 -6.54 -14.90
CA LEU A 1012 0.75 -7.63 -15.17
C LEU A 1012 2.15 -7.07 -15.48
N GLY A 1013 2.95 -6.85 -14.43
CA GLY A 1013 4.37 -6.57 -14.59
C GLY A 1013 5.12 -7.84 -15.01
N TYR A 1014 5.58 -7.90 -16.26
CA TYR A 1014 6.46 -8.98 -16.72
C TYR A 1014 7.93 -8.66 -16.36
N GLY A 1015 8.37 -9.17 -15.23
CA GLY A 1015 9.77 -9.14 -14.81
C GLY A 1015 10.55 -10.34 -15.35
N GLY A 1016 11.39 -10.11 -16.35
CA GLY A 1016 12.65 -10.81 -16.65
C GLY A 1016 12.73 -12.35 -16.63
N LEU A 1017 13.07 -12.91 -17.79
CA LEU A 1017 14.10 -13.96 -17.88
C LEU A 1017 15.19 -13.44 -18.84
N GLY A 1018 16.46 -13.73 -18.56
CA GLY A 1018 17.59 -13.20 -19.31
C GLY A 1018 18.74 -14.20 -19.44
N GLY A 1019 19.85 -13.74 -20.01
CA GLY A 1019 21.08 -14.51 -20.21
C GLY A 1019 21.37 -14.78 -21.69
N TYR A 1020 22.11 -13.87 -22.33
CA TYR A 1020 23.57 -13.99 -22.41
C TYR A 1020 24.21 -12.60 -22.44
#